data_AF-A0A9W8R357-F1
#
_entry.id   AF-A0A9W8R357-F1
#
_cell.length_a   1.000
_cell.length_b   1.000
_cell.length_c   1.000
_cell.angle_alpha   90.00
_cell.angle_beta   90.00
_cell.angle_gamma   90.00
#
_symmetry.space_group_name_H-M   'P 1'
#
loop_
_entity.id
_entity.type
_entity.pdbx_description
1 polymer ?
#
loop_
_entity_poly.entity_id
_entity_poly.type
_entity_poly.pdbx_seq_one_letter_code
_entity_poly.pdbx_strand_id
1 'polypeptide(L)'
;MSDSASSTDNRGFPDRGPAVFAVTTATLVLATVFVAARMVSRTFIVRNITWDDRVMMLAWLFAFFLSFTICFGVHNGLGRHDVNIDESRRPALRRCEYVFSILYNPALMATKTSILIFYLRLAKHTQRVLRFASWLTLAIVNLAGIILTLMNVFQCRPTAAAWDPAYDDRSKCIPLLTEFICSSPVNIVTDLAILALPIPVLTGMRLPSRQKTILVLTFTVGIFVTVVDVIRIYYLQQAITKVPTGASGDPQSRFGGQTDFAWNASLSLMWSAVEVNVGMTCACVPTLKPLVLKLLPSMLYDPNGSRSSLSKGPNDSDTPSTGHRVSVQPPPPVARPGVQSPLPADAPMSAMEFLTTPFDEPTVTAPPLANSGQQGTTTFQTSTTLTSSTGTGEGVYFGFVNMARPKSMLKCNKKESFKYCTIVSILFLLWGISYGLLNTLNNVIASVNNMTTAETLGMTSVYFGGGYFFGPLLVGEWILRRDEHNRSRRHKRNGHDSVGGFKVTFIVGLCFYGIGTIIFWPSAVTQSYGGFMLSNFVVGFGLSVLEVGANAFLILCGPPEYGETRVLLAQGIQGIGSVLSGLLAQKVFFKGIAEQDNTTSMSLINVQWTYLGITLLCVALGLFFYYMPLPEVSDRELEESAKHLPTDPQRKTCGFQLRTWSVILAFIAQYTYVAAQECNSIYFKSLMISILPDHADTGEEATNGASETANPDKPHGIALSIPDYLLIAHTAFAVSRFMAAGFTYLSVFHARLPQPRTVLTTCIAMCFLFALLPVVVRPPNPNLLVIPIVLFFFFEGPIYPLIFAVGLRGQGRRTKRAAAFITMGGSGPAFFPFVMYGIIKHGGTVKIAFSVVIALQAVMMAYPIFLEFASDAKKLVDPCPAVRDALSRPDEEAPSPWETIIVERMRRQTSMKEKSQGFLDMVSKGTRGIGAKFLGSRRRSSQPSVQHNEDNNGVISRPN
;
A
#
# COMPACT_ATOMS: atom_id res chain seq x y z
N MET A 1 75.66 -11.28 29.45
CA MET A 1 75.36 -9.88 29.79
C MET A 1 74.19 -9.44 28.92
N SER A 2 73.04 -9.00 29.43
CA SER A 2 72.49 -9.14 30.80
C SER A 2 70.98 -8.84 30.71
N ASP A 3 70.18 -9.34 31.64
CA ASP A 3 68.72 -9.26 31.63
C ASP A 3 68.18 -7.82 31.69
N SER A 4 67.34 -7.41 30.71
CA SER A 4 66.60 -6.13 30.74
C SER A 4 65.50 -5.98 29.67
N ALA A 5 64.70 -7.02 29.37
CA ALA A 5 63.57 -6.91 28.43
C ALA A 5 62.34 -7.80 28.74
N SER A 6 62.19 -8.26 29.99
CA SER A 6 61.19 -9.29 30.36
C SER A 6 60.05 -8.78 31.26
N SER A 7 59.58 -7.55 31.06
CA SER A 7 58.47 -6.98 31.86
C SER A 7 57.80 -5.74 31.22
N THR A 8 57.20 -5.86 30.04
CA THR A 8 56.32 -4.80 29.51
C THR A 8 55.20 -5.38 28.61
N ASP A 9 53.99 -4.85 28.77
CA ASP A 9 52.74 -5.23 28.08
C ASP A 9 52.50 -6.73 27.83
N ASN A 10 52.32 -7.48 28.93
CA ASN A 10 51.42 -8.64 28.94
C ASN A 10 49.93 -8.21 28.94
N ARG A 11 49.61 -7.11 28.24
CA ARG A 11 48.26 -6.66 27.93
C ARG A 11 47.88 -7.30 26.60
N GLY A 12 47.20 -8.45 26.65
CA GLY A 12 46.73 -9.12 25.45
C GLY A 12 45.94 -8.15 24.56
N PHE A 13 46.41 -7.96 23.33
CA PHE A 13 45.74 -7.10 22.36
C PHE A 13 44.26 -7.53 22.20
N PRO A 14 43.32 -6.57 22.05
CA PRO A 14 41.91 -6.91 21.93
C PRO A 14 41.67 -7.86 20.76
N ASP A 15 41.06 -9.02 21.07
CA ASP A 15 40.79 -10.12 20.14
C ASP A 15 39.33 -10.58 20.30
N ARG A 16 38.55 -10.49 19.21
CA ARG A 16 37.16 -10.95 19.10
C ARG A 16 37.04 -12.40 18.66
N GLY A 17 38.12 -13.00 18.16
CA GLY A 17 38.18 -14.35 17.61
C GLY A 17 37.52 -15.41 18.50
N PRO A 18 37.82 -15.49 19.81
CA PRO A 18 37.21 -16.46 20.72
C PRO A 18 35.67 -16.36 20.80
N ALA A 19 35.12 -15.14 20.81
CA ALA A 19 33.68 -14.91 20.82
C ALA A 19 33.02 -15.30 19.49
N VAL A 20 33.64 -14.92 18.37
CA VAL A 20 33.20 -15.27 17.01
C VAL A 20 33.18 -16.78 16.81
N PHE A 21 34.24 -17.48 17.24
CA PHE A 21 34.33 -18.94 17.19
C PHE A 21 33.25 -19.62 18.05
N ALA A 22 33.04 -19.16 19.29
CA ALA A 22 32.07 -19.74 20.21
C ALA A 22 30.62 -19.58 19.69
N VAL A 23 30.23 -18.38 19.24
CA VAL A 23 28.88 -18.10 18.73
C VAL A 23 28.60 -18.85 17.41
N THR A 24 29.58 -18.87 16.49
CA THR A 24 29.46 -19.59 15.21
C THR A 24 29.31 -21.09 15.45
N THR A 25 30.13 -21.68 16.33
CA THR A 25 30.08 -23.11 16.65
C THR A 25 28.79 -23.48 17.37
N ALA A 26 28.36 -22.70 18.37
CA ALA A 26 27.13 -22.98 19.12
C ALA A 26 25.87 -22.93 18.22
N THR A 27 25.78 -21.96 17.31
CA THR A 27 24.64 -21.87 16.38
C THR A 27 24.67 -22.95 15.32
N LEU A 28 25.85 -23.35 14.80
CA LEU A 28 25.97 -24.49 13.88
C LEU A 28 25.52 -25.80 14.53
N VAL A 29 25.92 -26.06 15.78
CA VAL A 29 25.48 -27.25 16.54
C VAL A 29 23.98 -27.24 16.73
N LEU A 30 23.38 -26.12 17.14
CA LEU A 30 21.93 -25.96 17.29
C LEU A 30 21.20 -26.27 15.98
N ALA A 31 21.61 -25.66 14.87
CA ALA A 31 21.00 -25.89 13.57
C ALA A 31 21.13 -27.35 13.11
N THR A 32 22.29 -27.96 13.32
CA THR A 32 22.55 -29.38 12.99
C THR A 32 21.62 -30.32 13.76
N VAL A 33 21.40 -30.08 15.07
CA VAL A 33 20.44 -30.86 15.87
C VAL A 33 19.01 -30.74 15.34
N PHE A 34 18.57 -29.53 14.96
CA PHE A 34 17.22 -29.32 14.42
C PHE A 34 17.02 -29.92 13.01
N VAL A 35 18.02 -29.84 12.14
CA VAL A 35 18.01 -30.48 10.81
C VAL A 35 18.03 -32.00 10.94
N ALA A 36 18.86 -32.56 11.83
CA ALA A 36 18.89 -33.99 12.11
C ALA A 36 17.54 -34.50 12.66
N ALA A 37 16.95 -33.79 13.64
CA ALA A 37 15.63 -34.13 14.18
C ALA A 37 14.52 -34.05 13.11
N ARG A 38 14.59 -33.08 12.19
CA ARG A 38 13.68 -32.98 11.03
C ARG A 38 13.83 -34.19 10.11
N MET A 39 15.06 -34.58 9.77
CA MET A 39 15.33 -35.74 8.91
C MET A 39 14.90 -37.05 9.56
N VAL A 40 15.09 -37.22 10.87
CA VAL A 40 14.59 -38.39 11.63
C VAL A 40 13.06 -38.43 11.62
N SER A 41 12.39 -37.30 11.88
CA SER A 41 10.92 -37.18 11.80
C SER A 41 10.39 -37.58 10.42
N ARG A 42 10.99 -37.06 9.34
CA ARG A 42 10.57 -37.33 7.96
C ARG A 42 10.84 -38.77 7.51
N THR A 43 12.02 -39.30 7.84
CA THR A 43 12.48 -40.60 7.34
C THR A 43 11.88 -41.77 8.12
N PHE A 44 11.89 -41.71 9.46
CA PHE A 44 11.50 -42.84 10.30
C PHE A 44 10.06 -42.77 10.83
N ILE A 45 9.54 -41.57 11.11
CA ILE A 45 8.18 -41.41 11.66
C ILE A 45 7.14 -41.23 10.54
N VAL A 46 7.35 -40.27 9.65
CA VAL A 46 6.41 -39.94 8.55
C VAL A 46 6.65 -40.80 7.30
N ARG A 47 7.84 -41.40 7.16
CA ARG A 47 8.27 -42.24 6.03
C ARG A 47 8.05 -41.60 4.65
N ASN A 48 8.19 -40.28 4.55
CA ASN A 48 7.99 -39.53 3.33
C ASN A 48 8.97 -38.35 3.28
N ILE A 49 9.97 -38.45 2.39
CA ILE A 49 11.00 -37.42 2.17
C ILE A 49 10.56 -36.53 1.01
N THR A 50 10.49 -35.23 1.25
CA THR A 50 9.91 -34.26 0.31
C THR A 50 10.92 -33.18 -0.12
N TRP A 51 10.60 -32.42 -1.16
CA TRP A 51 11.57 -31.51 -1.80
C TRP A 51 12.13 -30.41 -0.89
N ASP A 52 11.36 -29.92 0.08
CA ASP A 52 11.83 -29.00 1.12
C ASP A 52 12.86 -29.67 2.06
N ASP A 53 12.69 -30.95 2.38
CA ASP A 53 13.68 -31.69 3.18
C ASP A 53 15.01 -31.85 2.43
N ARG A 54 14.95 -32.12 1.11
CA ARG A 54 16.13 -32.21 0.24
C ARG A 54 16.88 -30.87 0.13
N VAL A 55 16.15 -29.76 -0.04
CA VAL A 55 16.75 -28.42 -0.10
C VAL A 55 17.30 -27.98 1.26
N MET A 56 16.66 -28.36 2.38
CA MET A 56 17.17 -28.09 3.73
C MET A 56 18.50 -28.81 3.99
N MET A 57 18.69 -30.04 3.50
CA MET A 57 19.99 -30.73 3.59
C MET A 57 21.08 -30.02 2.78
N LEU A 58 20.75 -29.45 1.62
CA LEU A 58 21.68 -28.65 0.81
C LEU A 58 22.01 -27.30 1.50
N ALA A 59 21.03 -26.66 2.13
CA ALA A 59 21.23 -25.46 2.93
C ALA A 59 22.19 -25.71 4.11
N TRP A 60 21.98 -26.81 4.83
CA TRP A 60 22.86 -27.23 5.93
C TRP A 60 24.30 -27.50 5.46
N LEU A 61 24.47 -28.13 4.28
CA LEU A 61 25.80 -28.36 3.72
C LEU A 61 26.55 -27.06 3.44
N PHE A 62 25.90 -26.06 2.83
CA PHE A 62 26.51 -24.74 2.63
C PHE A 62 26.78 -24.02 3.96
N ALA A 63 25.84 -24.07 4.91
CA ALA A 63 25.99 -23.46 6.24
C ALA A 63 27.13 -24.08 7.07
N PHE A 64 27.38 -25.38 6.92
CA PHE A 64 28.51 -26.08 7.53
C PHE A 64 29.84 -25.55 6.98
N PHE A 65 30.00 -25.50 5.65
CA PHE A 65 31.22 -24.95 5.04
C PHE A 65 31.41 -23.45 5.33
N LEU A 66 30.33 -22.68 5.35
CA LEU A 66 30.32 -21.26 5.75
C LEU A 66 30.87 -21.09 7.17
N SER A 67 30.31 -21.83 8.13
CA SER A 67 30.71 -21.79 9.55
C SER A 67 32.15 -22.29 9.76
N PHE A 68 32.55 -23.37 9.07
CA PHE A 68 33.92 -23.88 9.08
C PHE A 68 34.92 -22.83 8.58
N THR A 69 34.58 -22.12 7.50
CA THR A 69 35.43 -21.07 6.91
C THR A 69 35.64 -19.89 7.87
N ILE A 70 34.61 -19.50 8.65
CA ILE A 70 34.75 -18.48 9.71
C ILE A 70 35.69 -18.97 10.82
N CYS A 71 35.50 -20.20 11.31
CA CYS A 71 36.33 -20.75 12.37
C CYS A 71 37.80 -20.92 11.95
N PHE A 72 38.06 -21.29 10.68
CA PHE A 72 39.40 -21.31 10.12
C PHE A 72 39.95 -19.89 9.89
N GLY A 73 39.10 -18.92 9.54
CA GLY A 73 39.45 -17.50 9.51
C GLY A 73 39.94 -16.99 10.87
N VAL A 74 39.26 -17.34 11.98
CA VAL A 74 39.65 -16.97 13.35
C VAL A 74 41.06 -17.47 13.69
N HIS A 75 41.38 -18.73 13.36
CA HIS A 75 42.73 -19.28 13.55
C HIS A 75 43.83 -18.50 12.79
N ASN A 76 43.46 -17.92 11.64
CA ASN A 76 44.36 -17.13 10.79
C ASN A 76 44.35 -15.61 11.09
N GLY A 77 43.58 -15.15 12.08
CA GLY A 77 43.59 -13.76 12.58
C GLY A 77 42.27 -13.00 12.50
N LEU A 78 41.18 -13.60 11.98
CA LEU A 78 39.86 -12.94 11.94
C LEU A 78 39.40 -12.54 13.35
N GLY A 79 39.05 -11.27 13.53
CA GLY A 79 38.70 -10.71 14.84
C GLY A 79 39.86 -10.09 15.60
N ARG A 80 41.02 -9.90 14.96
CA ARG A 80 42.12 -9.05 15.45
C ARG A 80 42.23 -7.77 14.63
N HIS A 81 42.86 -6.76 15.22
CA HIS A 81 43.32 -5.56 14.52
C HIS A 81 44.37 -5.92 13.46
N ASP A 82 44.33 -5.31 12.27
CA ASP A 82 45.10 -5.81 11.12
C ASP A 82 46.63 -5.71 11.32
N VAL A 83 47.05 -4.69 12.06
CA VAL A 83 48.45 -4.47 12.50
C VAL A 83 48.98 -5.61 13.37
N ASN A 84 48.09 -6.37 14.02
CA ASN A 84 48.42 -7.51 14.89
C ASN A 84 48.28 -8.86 14.16
N ILE A 85 48.08 -8.85 12.84
CA ILE A 85 48.01 -10.06 12.00
C ILE A 85 49.33 -10.22 11.24
N ASP A 86 50.08 -11.25 11.61
CA ASP A 86 51.29 -11.73 10.94
C ASP A 86 51.07 -11.91 9.43
N GLU A 87 51.99 -11.38 8.63
CA GLU A 87 51.87 -11.30 7.18
C GLU A 87 51.74 -12.68 6.53
N SER A 88 52.37 -13.71 7.13
CA SER A 88 52.28 -15.10 6.66
C SER A 88 50.84 -15.64 6.61
N ARG A 89 49.95 -15.13 7.47
CA ARG A 89 48.57 -15.61 7.64
C ARG A 89 47.56 -14.83 6.81
N ARG A 90 47.88 -13.60 6.40
CA ARG A 90 46.97 -12.72 5.64
C ARG A 90 46.43 -13.38 4.35
N PRO A 91 47.22 -14.10 3.52
CA PRO A 91 46.69 -14.78 2.33
C PRO A 91 45.71 -15.92 2.65
N ALA A 92 45.89 -16.61 3.78
CA ALA A 92 44.94 -17.63 4.24
C ALA A 92 43.63 -16.99 4.70
N LEU A 93 43.70 -15.89 5.45
CA LEU A 93 42.53 -15.12 5.88
C LEU A 93 41.72 -14.58 4.69
N ARG A 94 42.36 -13.96 3.69
CA ARG A 94 41.67 -13.45 2.48
C ARG A 94 40.94 -14.56 1.70
N ARG A 95 41.54 -15.75 1.59
CA ARG A 95 40.88 -16.92 0.98
C ARG A 95 39.66 -17.37 1.78
N CYS A 96 39.67 -17.24 3.10
CA CYS A 96 38.49 -17.51 3.94
C CYS A 96 37.37 -16.49 3.69
N GLU A 97 37.72 -15.20 3.64
CA GLU A 97 36.75 -14.11 3.41
C GLU A 97 36.03 -14.25 2.06
N TYR A 98 36.77 -14.61 1.00
CA TYR A 98 36.23 -14.86 -0.34
C TYR A 98 35.36 -16.13 -0.41
N VAL A 99 35.78 -17.23 0.22
CA VAL A 99 34.97 -18.47 0.27
C VAL A 99 33.70 -18.26 1.11
N PHE A 100 33.76 -17.47 2.19
CA PHE A 100 32.58 -17.07 2.96
C PHE A 100 31.58 -16.32 2.09
N SER A 101 32.02 -15.31 1.32
CA SER A 101 31.11 -14.40 0.60
C SER A 101 30.32 -15.16 -0.48
N ILE A 102 30.99 -16.08 -1.18
CA ILE A 102 30.37 -17.01 -2.14
C ILE A 102 29.39 -17.99 -1.46
N LEU A 103 29.70 -18.53 -0.28
CA LEU A 103 28.85 -19.54 0.39
C LEU A 103 27.62 -18.97 1.10
N TYR A 104 27.70 -17.70 1.53
CA TYR A 104 26.67 -17.03 2.32
C TYR A 104 25.32 -16.93 1.57
N ASN A 105 25.33 -16.39 0.34
CA ASN A 105 24.11 -16.19 -0.44
C ASN A 105 23.40 -17.51 -0.82
N PRO A 106 24.08 -18.58 -1.29
CA PRO A 106 23.49 -19.90 -1.52
C PRO A 106 22.88 -20.55 -0.28
N ALA A 107 23.51 -20.42 0.90
CA ALA A 107 22.99 -21.00 2.14
C ALA A 107 21.62 -20.39 2.51
N LEU A 108 21.51 -19.06 2.45
CA LEU A 108 20.23 -18.36 2.64
C LEU A 108 19.21 -18.69 1.56
N MET A 109 19.61 -18.64 0.28
CA MET A 109 18.72 -18.94 -0.84
C MET A 109 18.10 -20.33 -0.71
N ALA A 110 18.89 -21.33 -0.31
CA ALA A 110 18.41 -22.68 -0.05
C ALA A 110 17.47 -22.74 1.18
N THR A 111 17.84 -22.09 2.29
CA THR A 111 17.00 -22.03 3.50
C THR A 111 15.61 -21.42 3.21
N LYS A 112 15.59 -20.25 2.56
CA LYS A 112 14.38 -19.51 2.17
C LYS A 112 13.55 -20.32 1.15
N THR A 113 14.21 -21.00 0.21
CA THR A 113 13.56 -21.90 -0.76
C THR A 113 12.87 -23.11 -0.11
N SER A 114 13.50 -23.75 0.89
CA SER A 114 12.87 -24.83 1.65
C SER A 114 11.58 -24.38 2.35
N ILE A 115 11.57 -23.20 2.97
CA ILE A 115 10.38 -22.63 3.63
C ILE A 115 9.26 -22.39 2.60
N LEU A 116 9.59 -21.84 1.44
CA LEU A 116 8.61 -21.54 0.38
C LEU A 116 8.05 -22.79 -0.28
N ILE A 117 8.85 -23.86 -0.46
CA ILE A 117 8.34 -25.17 -0.91
C ILE A 117 7.39 -25.80 0.13
N PHE A 118 7.68 -25.64 1.43
CA PHE A 118 6.78 -26.06 2.50
C PHE A 118 5.45 -25.27 2.48
N TYR A 119 5.49 -23.95 2.30
CA TYR A 119 4.27 -23.13 2.15
C TYR A 119 3.48 -23.46 0.89
N LEU A 120 4.13 -23.74 -0.25
CA LEU A 120 3.46 -24.18 -1.48
C LEU A 120 2.72 -25.51 -1.30
N ARG A 121 3.24 -26.41 -0.45
CA ARG A 121 2.53 -27.65 -0.07
C ARG A 121 1.33 -27.36 0.81
N LEU A 122 1.49 -26.54 1.85
CA LEU A 122 0.40 -26.12 2.74
C LEU A 122 -0.72 -25.41 1.95
N ALA A 123 -0.36 -24.58 0.97
CA ALA A 123 -1.30 -23.84 0.13
C ALA A 123 -1.99 -24.68 -0.96
N LYS A 124 -1.56 -25.94 -1.20
CA LYS A 124 -2.02 -26.76 -2.33
C LYS A 124 -3.54 -26.88 -2.43
N HIS A 125 -4.22 -26.98 -1.29
CA HIS A 125 -5.68 -27.13 -1.17
C HIS A 125 -6.37 -25.98 -0.40
N THR A 126 -5.62 -25.05 0.19
CA THR A 126 -6.16 -24.05 1.15
C THR A 126 -6.55 -22.73 0.50
N GLN A 127 -5.63 -22.03 -0.17
CA GLN A 127 -5.90 -20.73 -0.80
C GLN A 127 -5.06 -20.52 -2.07
N ARG A 128 -5.73 -20.08 -3.14
CA ARG A 128 -5.06 -19.79 -4.43
C ARG A 128 -4.13 -18.57 -4.34
N VAL A 129 -4.48 -17.58 -3.53
CA VAL A 129 -3.69 -16.34 -3.35
C VAL A 129 -2.34 -16.65 -2.67
N LEU A 130 -2.36 -17.39 -1.54
CA LEU A 130 -1.13 -17.84 -0.88
C LEU A 130 -0.23 -18.63 -1.85
N ARG A 131 -0.80 -19.57 -2.61
CA ARG A 131 -0.04 -20.38 -3.57
C ARG A 131 0.62 -19.53 -4.67
N PHE A 132 -0.06 -18.52 -5.20
CA PHE A 132 0.53 -17.61 -6.19
C PHE A 132 1.62 -16.73 -5.57
N ALA A 133 1.36 -16.14 -4.41
CA ALA A 133 2.32 -15.28 -3.73
C ALA A 133 3.59 -16.05 -3.31
N SER A 134 3.48 -17.28 -2.80
CA SER A 134 4.64 -18.12 -2.51
C SER A 134 5.44 -18.51 -3.76
N TRP A 135 4.81 -18.69 -4.93
CA TRP A 135 5.52 -18.90 -6.20
C TRP A 135 6.28 -17.64 -6.63
N LEU A 136 5.69 -16.46 -6.47
CA LEU A 136 6.33 -15.18 -6.77
C LEU A 136 7.55 -14.93 -5.86
N THR A 137 7.40 -15.09 -4.54
CA THR A 137 8.52 -14.95 -3.60
C THR A 137 9.60 -16.00 -3.86
N LEU A 138 9.24 -17.23 -4.21
CA LEU A 138 10.20 -18.29 -4.58
C LEU A 138 11.05 -17.90 -5.81
N ALA A 139 10.41 -17.35 -6.84
CA ALA A 139 11.11 -16.86 -8.03
C ALA A 139 12.05 -15.70 -7.70
N ILE A 140 11.61 -14.72 -6.90
CA ILE A 140 12.41 -13.57 -6.47
C ILE A 140 13.64 -14.01 -5.65
N VAL A 141 13.44 -14.89 -4.65
CA VAL A 141 14.52 -15.40 -3.78
C VAL A 141 15.59 -16.13 -4.60
N ASN A 142 15.20 -17.00 -5.54
CA ASN A 142 16.18 -17.75 -6.33
C ASN A 142 16.87 -16.88 -7.39
N LEU A 143 16.13 -15.99 -8.07
CA LEU A 143 16.72 -15.09 -9.06
C LEU A 143 17.73 -14.13 -8.42
N ALA A 144 17.35 -13.49 -7.31
CA ALA A 144 18.25 -12.59 -6.58
C ALA A 144 19.44 -13.34 -5.95
N GLY A 145 19.20 -14.51 -5.34
CA GLY A 145 20.27 -15.34 -4.78
C GLY A 145 21.28 -15.80 -5.83
N ILE A 146 20.84 -16.19 -7.02
CA ILE A 146 21.72 -16.51 -8.15
C ILE A 146 22.52 -15.28 -8.59
N ILE A 147 21.87 -14.12 -8.80
CA ILE A 147 22.55 -12.88 -9.22
C ILE A 147 23.62 -12.46 -8.20
N LEU A 148 23.28 -12.43 -6.91
CA LEU A 148 24.22 -12.08 -5.84
C LEU A 148 25.37 -13.09 -5.71
N THR A 149 25.10 -14.39 -5.88
CA THR A 149 26.16 -15.41 -5.89
C THR A 149 27.11 -15.22 -7.07
N LEU A 150 26.58 -14.90 -8.26
CA LEU A 150 27.39 -14.60 -9.45
C LEU A 150 28.20 -13.31 -9.29
N MET A 151 27.66 -12.29 -8.62
CA MET A 151 28.41 -11.08 -8.29
C MET A 151 29.59 -11.38 -7.36
N ASN A 152 29.40 -12.14 -6.28
CA ASN A 152 30.49 -12.58 -5.39
C ASN A 152 31.57 -13.38 -6.15
N VAL A 153 31.16 -14.35 -6.98
CA VAL A 153 32.09 -15.19 -7.78
C VAL A 153 32.88 -14.39 -8.83
N PHE A 154 32.32 -13.29 -9.32
CA PHE A 154 32.94 -12.41 -10.31
C PHE A 154 33.28 -11.01 -9.75
N GLN A 155 33.49 -10.89 -8.43
CA GLN A 155 33.66 -9.60 -7.73
C GLN A 155 34.86 -8.79 -8.25
N CYS A 156 35.89 -9.47 -8.79
CA CYS A 156 37.08 -8.88 -9.37
C CYS A 156 37.24 -9.26 -10.84
N ARG A 157 37.77 -8.32 -11.64
CA ARG A 157 38.26 -8.56 -13.00
C ARG A 157 39.78 -8.29 -13.05
N PRO A 158 40.63 -9.33 -13.28
CA PRO A 158 40.30 -10.76 -13.29
C PRO A 158 40.00 -11.30 -11.88
N THR A 159 39.37 -12.48 -11.78
CA THR A 159 38.90 -13.04 -10.50
C THR A 159 40.01 -13.37 -9.52
N ALA A 160 41.22 -13.70 -9.97
CA ALA A 160 42.36 -14.00 -9.11
C ALA A 160 42.74 -12.86 -8.15
N ALA A 161 42.49 -11.60 -8.54
CA ALA A 161 42.71 -10.43 -7.70
C ALA A 161 41.77 -10.36 -6.47
N ALA A 162 40.80 -11.28 -6.33
CA ALA A 162 39.95 -11.38 -5.14
C ALA A 162 40.66 -11.97 -3.91
N TRP A 163 41.73 -12.75 -4.09
CA TRP A 163 42.41 -13.47 -3.00
C TRP A 163 43.94 -13.39 -3.06
N ASP A 164 44.51 -12.84 -4.13
CA ASP A 164 45.95 -12.73 -4.34
C ASP A 164 46.40 -11.27 -4.24
N PRO A 165 47.23 -10.89 -3.23
CA PRO A 165 47.72 -9.52 -3.08
C PRO A 165 48.78 -9.13 -4.11
N ALA A 166 49.34 -10.08 -4.88
CA ALA A 166 50.40 -9.81 -5.85
C ALA A 166 49.89 -9.37 -7.24
N TYR A 167 48.64 -8.91 -7.35
CA TYR A 167 47.99 -8.64 -8.65
C TYR A 167 48.06 -7.16 -9.07
N ASP A 168 48.54 -6.95 -10.31
CA ASP A 168 48.96 -5.67 -10.90
C ASP A 168 47.89 -4.55 -10.94
N ASP A 169 48.36 -3.31 -11.15
CA ASP A 169 47.69 -2.03 -10.92
C ASP A 169 46.48 -1.71 -11.80
N ARG A 170 45.99 -2.67 -12.59
CA ARG A 170 44.80 -2.50 -13.44
C ARG A 170 43.59 -3.38 -13.05
N SER A 171 43.68 -4.15 -11.96
CA SER A 171 42.53 -4.91 -11.46
C SER A 171 41.41 -3.98 -10.97
N LYS A 172 40.16 -4.33 -11.32
CA LYS A 172 38.94 -3.66 -10.85
C LYS A 172 38.10 -4.64 -10.05
N CYS A 173 37.81 -4.30 -8.80
CA CYS A 173 37.01 -5.11 -7.88
C CYS A 173 35.82 -4.30 -7.34
N ILE A 174 34.70 -4.97 -7.10
CA ILE A 174 33.61 -4.47 -6.26
C ILE A 174 34.07 -4.62 -4.80
N PRO A 175 34.01 -3.58 -3.95
CA PRO A 175 34.31 -3.75 -2.54
C PRO A 175 33.29 -4.69 -1.89
N LEU A 176 33.76 -5.72 -1.19
CA LEU A 176 32.93 -6.71 -0.47
C LEU A 176 31.86 -6.05 0.42
N LEU A 177 32.22 -4.90 1.00
CA LEU A 177 31.36 -4.03 1.80
C LEU A 177 30.16 -3.48 1.00
N THR A 178 30.41 -2.92 -0.19
CA THR A 178 29.41 -2.45 -1.15
C THR A 178 28.45 -3.57 -1.53
N GLU A 179 28.96 -4.77 -1.80
CA GLU A 179 28.15 -5.94 -2.16
C GLU A 179 27.24 -6.41 -1.01
N PHE A 180 27.75 -6.52 0.22
CA PHE A 180 26.91 -6.86 1.37
C PHE A 180 25.78 -5.84 1.56
N ILE A 181 26.07 -4.54 1.47
CA ILE A 181 25.06 -3.47 1.57
C ILE A 181 24.02 -3.57 0.43
N CYS A 182 24.41 -3.96 -0.78
CA CYS A 182 23.46 -4.20 -1.88
C CYS A 182 22.58 -5.45 -1.66
N SER A 183 23.10 -6.49 -1.00
CA SER A 183 22.36 -7.73 -0.71
C SER A 183 21.37 -7.60 0.45
N SER A 184 21.72 -6.83 1.48
CA SER A 184 20.97 -6.72 2.73
C SER A 184 19.49 -6.31 2.60
N PRO A 185 19.11 -5.35 1.73
CA PRO A 185 17.71 -4.92 1.60
C PRO A 185 16.84 -6.02 0.96
N VAL A 186 17.42 -6.81 0.05
CA VAL A 186 16.77 -7.96 -0.57
C VAL A 186 16.56 -9.07 0.46
N ASN A 187 17.54 -9.31 1.34
CA ASN A 187 17.41 -10.29 2.42
C ASN A 187 16.30 -9.91 3.41
N ILE A 188 16.28 -8.68 3.92
CA ILE A 188 15.20 -8.21 4.82
C ILE A 188 13.82 -8.31 4.16
N VAL A 189 13.67 -7.85 2.91
CA VAL A 189 12.36 -7.86 2.23
C VAL A 189 11.90 -9.28 1.91
N THR A 190 12.80 -10.20 1.54
CA THR A 190 12.43 -11.60 1.31
C THR A 190 12.03 -12.32 2.60
N ASP A 191 12.68 -12.04 3.73
CA ASP A 191 12.32 -12.62 5.02
C ASP A 191 10.99 -12.05 5.55
N LEU A 192 10.79 -10.73 5.50
CA LEU A 192 9.51 -10.12 5.85
C LEU A 192 8.36 -10.63 4.96
N ALA A 193 8.61 -10.90 3.67
CA ALA A 193 7.63 -11.54 2.80
C ALA A 193 7.33 -12.99 3.24
N ILE A 194 8.34 -13.77 3.60
CA ILE A 194 8.19 -15.13 4.14
C ILE A 194 7.39 -15.12 5.45
N LEU A 195 7.62 -14.16 6.36
CA LEU A 195 6.83 -13.99 7.58
C LEU A 195 5.39 -13.55 7.30
N ALA A 196 5.19 -12.65 6.33
CA ALA A 196 3.86 -12.14 5.99
C ALA A 196 2.97 -13.18 5.27
N LEU A 197 3.54 -14.03 4.42
CA LEU A 197 2.82 -14.99 3.57
C LEU A 197 1.79 -15.87 4.32
N PRO A 198 2.15 -16.62 5.38
CA PRO A 198 1.23 -17.56 6.01
C PRO A 198 0.22 -16.91 6.97
N ILE A 199 0.49 -15.70 7.46
CA ILE A 199 -0.35 -14.96 8.44
C ILE A 199 -1.84 -14.84 7.99
N PRO A 200 -2.15 -14.47 6.73
CA PRO A 200 -3.49 -14.53 6.15
C PRO A 200 -4.27 -15.85 6.34
N VAL A 201 -3.64 -17.00 6.10
CA VAL A 201 -4.28 -18.31 6.21
C VAL A 201 -4.49 -18.69 7.68
N LEU A 202 -3.53 -18.36 8.53
CA LEU A 202 -3.50 -18.80 9.92
C LEU A 202 -4.43 -17.99 10.84
N THR A 203 -4.75 -16.76 10.47
CA THR A 203 -5.80 -15.97 11.14
C THR A 203 -7.22 -16.35 10.71
N GLY A 204 -7.39 -16.95 9.53
CA GLY A 204 -8.67 -17.50 9.08
C GLY A 204 -9.06 -18.85 9.72
N MET A 205 -8.11 -19.58 10.30
CA MET A 205 -8.34 -20.93 10.85
C MET A 205 -8.44 -20.95 12.37
N ARG A 206 -9.46 -21.65 12.90
CA ARG A 206 -9.65 -21.90 14.34
C ARG A 206 -8.75 -23.03 14.84
N LEU A 207 -7.44 -22.77 14.87
CA LEU A 207 -6.46 -23.71 15.41
C LEU A 207 -6.61 -23.84 16.93
N PRO A 208 -6.65 -25.06 17.50
CA PRO A 208 -6.70 -25.25 18.95
C PRO A 208 -5.42 -24.69 19.60
N SER A 209 -5.55 -24.14 20.80
CA SER A 209 -4.56 -23.23 21.40
C SER A 209 -3.11 -23.75 21.39
N ARG A 210 -2.88 -25.04 21.66
CA ARG A 210 -1.53 -25.65 21.59
C ARG A 210 -0.89 -25.58 20.20
N GLN A 211 -1.67 -25.70 19.12
CA GLN A 211 -1.18 -25.54 17.75
C GLN A 211 -0.92 -24.06 17.42
N LYS A 212 -1.73 -23.14 17.97
CA LYS A 212 -1.49 -21.69 17.90
C LYS A 212 -0.20 -21.29 18.62
N THR A 213 0.15 -21.92 19.75
CA THR A 213 1.41 -21.65 20.48
C THR A 213 2.65 -22.01 19.65
N ILE A 214 2.72 -23.22 19.08
CA ILE A 214 3.85 -23.64 18.22
C ILE A 214 4.02 -22.66 17.06
N LEU A 215 2.90 -22.24 16.47
CA LEU A 215 2.88 -21.30 15.36
C LEU A 215 3.39 -19.90 15.74
N VAL A 216 2.89 -19.34 16.85
CA VAL A 216 3.36 -18.04 17.37
C VAL A 216 4.86 -18.10 17.66
N LEU A 217 5.34 -19.20 18.27
CA LEU A 217 6.77 -19.41 18.52
C LEU A 217 7.59 -19.40 17.21
N THR A 218 7.11 -20.03 16.14
CA THR A 218 7.80 -19.95 14.83
C THR A 218 7.81 -18.55 14.23
N PHE A 219 6.76 -17.75 14.43
CA PHE A 219 6.79 -16.34 14.02
C PHE A 219 7.76 -15.50 14.85
N THR A 220 7.81 -15.69 16.17
CA THR A 220 8.74 -14.94 17.04
C THR A 220 10.20 -15.21 16.69
N VAL A 221 10.57 -16.47 16.41
CA VAL A 221 11.92 -16.82 15.93
C VAL A 221 12.19 -16.21 14.55
N GLY A 222 11.20 -16.22 13.65
CA GLY A 222 11.32 -15.59 12.34
C GLY A 222 11.52 -14.07 12.41
N ILE A 223 10.79 -13.37 13.28
CA ILE A 223 10.98 -11.93 13.56
C ILE A 223 12.39 -11.68 14.10
N PHE A 224 12.90 -12.55 14.99
CA PHE A 224 14.27 -12.45 15.50
C PHE A 224 15.33 -12.54 14.38
N VAL A 225 15.14 -13.36 13.34
CA VAL A 225 16.04 -13.38 12.17
C VAL A 225 16.05 -12.01 11.46
N THR A 226 14.88 -11.40 11.21
CA THR A 226 14.83 -10.05 10.60
C THR A 226 15.44 -8.95 11.47
N VAL A 227 15.54 -9.15 12.79
CA VAL A 227 16.25 -8.25 13.71
C VAL A 227 17.77 -8.47 13.64
N VAL A 228 18.22 -9.72 13.50
CA VAL A 228 19.64 -10.07 13.26
C VAL A 228 20.17 -9.42 11.97
N ASP A 229 19.37 -9.39 10.91
CA ASP A 229 19.71 -8.66 9.67
C ASP A 229 20.00 -7.18 9.91
N VAL A 230 19.10 -6.49 10.60
CA VAL A 230 19.22 -5.06 10.92
C VAL A 230 20.45 -4.80 11.80
N ILE A 231 20.71 -5.68 12.79
CA ILE A 231 21.90 -5.62 13.65
C ILE A 231 23.19 -5.80 12.85
N ARG A 232 23.23 -6.76 11.91
CA ARG A 232 24.38 -6.93 11.02
C ARG A 232 24.62 -5.68 10.18
N ILE A 233 23.59 -5.11 9.55
CA ILE A 233 23.73 -3.90 8.72
C ILE A 233 24.30 -2.75 9.55
N TYR A 234 23.85 -2.58 10.79
CA TYR A 234 24.39 -1.57 11.69
C TYR A 234 25.90 -1.75 11.95
N TYR A 235 26.34 -2.96 12.31
CA TYR A 235 27.78 -3.23 12.50
C TYR A 235 28.60 -3.13 11.22
N LEU A 236 28.04 -3.58 10.09
CA LEU A 236 28.65 -3.45 8.76
C LEU A 236 28.82 -1.98 8.36
N GLN A 237 27.80 -1.14 8.62
CA GLN A 237 27.87 0.30 8.36
C GLN A 237 28.82 1.04 9.31
N GLN A 238 28.95 0.59 10.56
CA GLN A 238 29.93 1.15 11.50
C GLN A 238 31.38 0.95 11.01
N ALA A 239 31.64 -0.05 10.16
CA ALA A 239 32.91 -0.20 9.45
C ALA A 239 33.10 0.83 8.32
N ILE A 240 32.02 1.25 7.64
CA ILE A 240 32.07 2.25 6.54
C ILE A 240 32.36 3.65 7.07
N THR A 241 31.71 4.09 8.15
CA THR A 241 31.71 5.50 8.59
C THR A 241 33.10 6.01 9.01
N LYS A 242 34.08 5.10 9.16
CA LYS A 242 35.49 5.43 9.42
C LYS A 242 36.33 5.62 8.14
N VAL A 243 35.71 5.61 6.96
CA VAL A 243 36.38 5.46 5.66
C VAL A 243 35.84 6.46 4.61
N PRO A 244 36.71 7.14 3.85
CA PRO A 244 36.30 7.92 2.68
C PRO A 244 35.84 6.99 1.53
N THR A 245 34.57 7.07 1.14
CA THR A 245 33.97 6.20 0.10
C THR A 245 34.09 6.78 -1.31
N GLY A 246 35.31 7.15 -1.71
CA GLY A 246 35.64 7.57 -3.08
C GLY A 246 36.12 6.41 -3.96
N ALA A 247 35.89 6.51 -5.27
CA ALA A 247 36.49 5.62 -6.27
C ALA A 247 38.00 5.89 -6.41
N SER A 248 38.76 5.45 -5.42
CA SER A 248 40.21 5.65 -5.32
C SER A 248 40.97 4.76 -6.31
N GLY A 249 41.90 5.36 -7.05
CA GLY A 249 42.84 4.64 -7.92
C GLY A 249 44.00 3.98 -7.16
N ASP A 250 43.85 3.80 -5.85
CA ASP A 250 44.90 3.35 -4.93
C ASP A 250 44.89 1.82 -4.83
N PRO A 251 46.01 1.12 -5.12
CA PRO A 251 46.09 -0.34 -5.00
C PRO A 251 45.77 -0.87 -3.59
N GLN A 252 46.02 -0.10 -2.52
CA GLN A 252 45.68 -0.48 -1.14
C GLN A 252 44.15 -0.49 -0.93
N SER A 253 43.40 0.41 -1.59
CA SER A 253 41.94 0.50 -1.43
C SER A 253 41.21 -0.79 -1.84
N ARG A 254 41.78 -1.56 -2.79
CA ARG A 254 41.22 -2.81 -3.36
C ARG A 254 40.81 -3.84 -2.32
N PHE A 255 41.59 -3.95 -1.24
CA PHE A 255 41.40 -4.95 -0.19
C PHE A 255 40.78 -4.35 1.08
N GLY A 256 40.26 -3.12 1.00
CA GLY A 256 39.97 -2.29 2.15
C GLY A 256 41.26 -1.77 2.78
N GLY A 257 41.85 -0.73 2.17
CA GLY A 257 43.00 0.03 2.71
C GLY A 257 42.61 0.84 3.94
N GLN A 258 42.20 0.12 5.00
CA GLN A 258 41.54 0.61 6.19
C GLN A 258 42.30 0.09 7.41
N THR A 259 42.27 0.85 8.50
CA THR A 259 42.63 0.28 9.80
C THR A 259 41.51 -0.66 10.27
N ASP A 260 41.86 -1.92 10.54
CA ASP A 260 41.06 -2.89 11.29
C ASP A 260 39.88 -3.49 10.51
N PHE A 261 40.09 -3.82 9.23
CA PHE A 261 39.17 -4.59 8.42
C PHE A 261 38.81 -5.94 9.06
N ALA A 262 39.78 -6.77 9.45
CA ALA A 262 39.52 -8.11 10.01
C ALA A 262 38.81 -8.07 11.38
N TRP A 263 39.05 -7.01 12.16
CA TRP A 263 38.40 -6.73 13.43
C TRP A 263 36.92 -6.38 13.28
N ASN A 264 36.60 -5.54 12.28
CA ASN A 264 35.25 -5.08 11.99
C ASN A 264 34.43 -6.11 11.21
N ALA A 265 35.04 -6.78 10.22
CA ALA A 265 34.42 -7.86 9.45
C ALA A 265 33.98 -9.02 10.35
N SER A 266 34.78 -9.41 11.35
CA SER A 266 34.51 -10.59 12.19
C SER A 266 33.12 -10.62 12.83
N LEU A 267 32.57 -9.47 13.24
CA LEU A 267 31.20 -9.38 13.77
C LEU A 267 30.13 -9.56 12.68
N SER A 268 30.35 -9.01 11.48
CA SER A 268 29.43 -9.19 10.34
C SER A 268 29.40 -10.64 9.86
N LEU A 269 30.56 -11.30 9.79
CA LEU A 269 30.69 -12.72 9.44
C LEU A 269 29.98 -13.60 10.49
N MET A 270 30.20 -13.33 11.78
CA MET A 270 29.52 -14.00 12.89
C MET A 270 27.99 -13.85 12.81
N TRP A 271 27.47 -12.63 12.68
CA TRP A 271 26.01 -12.39 12.60
C TRP A 271 25.38 -13.03 11.35
N SER A 272 26.11 -13.13 10.24
CA SER A 272 25.65 -13.83 9.04
C SER A 272 25.57 -15.35 9.24
N ALA A 273 26.47 -15.95 10.02
CA ALA A 273 26.33 -17.35 10.42
C ALA A 273 25.13 -17.55 11.38
N VAL A 274 24.89 -16.60 12.29
CA VAL A 274 23.71 -16.62 13.18
C VAL A 274 22.42 -16.55 12.36
N GLU A 275 22.31 -15.64 11.37
CA GLU A 275 21.17 -15.53 10.45
C GLU A 275 20.86 -16.89 9.78
N VAL A 276 21.85 -17.48 9.10
CA VAL A 276 21.72 -18.76 8.38
C VAL A 276 21.31 -19.90 9.33
N ASN A 277 22.03 -20.05 10.45
CA ASN A 277 21.81 -21.16 11.39
C ASN A 277 20.47 -21.05 12.15
N VAL A 278 20.07 -19.84 12.56
CA VAL A 278 18.78 -19.61 13.22
C VAL A 278 17.62 -19.68 12.21
N GLY A 279 17.81 -19.22 10.97
CA GLY A 279 16.86 -19.38 9.88
C GLY A 279 16.54 -20.85 9.56
N MET A 280 17.57 -21.71 9.44
CA MET A 280 17.40 -23.16 9.30
C MET A 280 16.70 -23.79 10.51
N THR A 281 17.08 -23.37 11.72
CA THR A 281 16.45 -23.83 12.98
C THR A 281 14.95 -23.51 12.97
N CYS A 282 14.58 -22.28 12.63
CA CYS A 282 13.19 -21.82 12.48
C CYS A 282 12.42 -22.63 11.44
N ALA A 283 13.03 -22.87 10.27
CA ALA A 283 12.45 -23.66 9.18
C ALA A 283 12.20 -25.13 9.55
N CYS A 284 12.90 -25.67 10.54
CA CYS A 284 12.70 -27.05 11.01
C CYS A 284 11.52 -27.20 11.98
N VAL A 285 11.29 -26.23 12.88
CA VAL A 285 10.28 -26.31 13.97
C VAL A 285 8.89 -26.77 13.50
N PRO A 286 8.27 -26.22 12.41
CA PRO A 286 6.95 -26.67 11.96
C PRO A 286 6.84 -28.17 11.64
N THR A 287 7.97 -28.80 11.28
CA THR A 287 8.04 -30.21 10.85
C THR A 287 8.34 -31.20 11.98
N LEU A 288 8.68 -30.71 13.17
CA LEU A 288 8.99 -31.54 14.35
C LEU A 288 7.74 -32.00 15.13
N LYS A 289 6.54 -31.49 14.80
CA LYS A 289 5.27 -31.87 15.45
C LYS A 289 5.07 -33.40 15.62
N PRO A 290 5.32 -34.27 14.62
CA PRO A 290 5.16 -35.72 14.78
C PRO A 290 6.17 -36.37 15.74
N LEU A 291 7.35 -35.76 15.88
CA LEU A 291 8.43 -36.24 16.75
C LEU A 291 8.14 -35.87 18.22
N VAL A 292 7.69 -34.63 18.48
CA VAL A 292 7.27 -34.18 19.82
C VAL A 292 6.14 -35.06 20.36
N LEU A 293 5.14 -35.37 19.53
CA LEU A 293 4.01 -36.24 19.91
C LEU A 293 4.44 -37.69 20.27
N LYS A 294 5.60 -38.16 19.77
CA LYS A 294 6.09 -39.52 20.03
C LYS A 294 7.06 -39.60 21.21
N LEU A 295 7.84 -38.54 21.48
CA LEU A 295 8.81 -38.48 22.59
C LEU A 295 8.24 -37.92 23.90
N LEU A 296 7.24 -37.03 23.84
CA LEU A 296 6.68 -36.35 25.02
C LEU A 296 5.14 -36.43 25.09
N PRO A 297 4.53 -37.63 25.07
CA PRO A 297 3.07 -37.78 25.16
C PRO A 297 2.50 -37.21 26.47
N SER A 298 3.26 -37.28 27.57
CA SER A 298 2.90 -36.70 28.88
C SER A 298 2.67 -35.18 28.81
N MET A 299 3.40 -34.46 27.94
CA MET A 299 3.28 -33.00 27.79
C MET A 299 1.99 -32.55 27.08
N LEU A 300 1.07 -33.47 26.80
CA LEU A 300 -0.27 -33.18 26.26
C LEU A 300 -1.43 -33.65 27.14
N TYR A 301 -1.18 -34.31 28.27
CA TYR A 301 -2.23 -34.82 29.15
C TYR A 301 -2.87 -33.68 29.95
N ASP A 302 -4.16 -33.41 29.75
CA ASP A 302 -4.91 -32.42 30.54
C ASP A 302 -5.43 -33.06 31.84
N PRO A 303 -4.95 -32.66 33.04
CA PRO A 303 -5.45 -33.21 34.30
C PRO A 303 -6.94 -32.91 34.55
N ASN A 304 -7.46 -31.87 33.88
CA ASN A 304 -8.82 -31.33 34.08
C ASN A 304 -9.80 -31.73 32.96
N GLY A 305 -9.45 -32.72 32.11
CA GLY A 305 -10.25 -33.10 30.94
C GLY A 305 -11.58 -33.80 31.21
N SER A 306 -11.91 -34.16 32.45
CA SER A 306 -13.11 -34.95 32.77
C SER A 306 -13.65 -34.71 34.19
N ARG A 307 -14.46 -33.66 34.39
CA ARG A 307 -15.46 -33.53 35.47
C ARG A 307 -16.44 -32.40 35.14
N SER A 308 -17.73 -32.64 35.37
CA SER A 308 -18.90 -31.97 34.78
C SER A 308 -19.11 -32.27 33.28
N SER A 309 -20.34 -32.49 32.78
CA SER A 309 -21.65 -32.51 33.45
C SER A 309 -22.43 -33.79 33.15
N LEU A 310 -22.68 -34.61 34.18
CA LEU A 310 -23.82 -35.54 34.17
C LEU A 310 -25.00 -34.81 34.84
N SER A 311 -26.17 -34.84 34.21
CA SER A 311 -27.33 -34.08 34.65
C SER A 311 -27.92 -34.64 35.95
N LYS A 312 -28.08 -33.80 36.99
CA LYS A 312 -29.04 -34.08 38.06
C LYS A 312 -30.45 -33.98 37.48
N GLY A 313 -31.16 -35.10 37.42
CA GLY A 313 -32.62 -35.09 37.49
C GLY A 313 -33.09 -34.71 38.91
N PRO A 314 -34.39 -34.39 39.09
CA PRO A 314 -34.96 -34.11 40.41
C PRO A 314 -35.08 -35.39 41.28
N ASN A 315 -35.29 -35.16 42.58
CA ASN A 315 -35.19 -36.12 43.69
C ASN A 315 -35.94 -37.46 43.54
N ASP A 316 -35.40 -38.48 44.22
CA ASP A 316 -36.09 -39.72 44.58
C ASP A 316 -37.27 -39.50 45.55
N SER A 317 -38.25 -40.41 45.48
CA SER A 317 -38.99 -40.88 46.67
C SER A 317 -39.60 -42.28 46.45
N ASP A 318 -39.17 -43.22 47.30
CA ASP A 318 -39.92 -44.36 47.84
C ASP A 318 -40.16 -45.68 47.07
N THR A 319 -39.44 -46.71 47.56
CA THR A 319 -39.86 -48.11 47.83
C THR A 319 -39.84 -49.21 46.74
N PRO A 320 -39.72 -50.52 47.12
CA PRO A 320 -39.17 -51.56 46.22
C PRO A 320 -40.03 -52.84 46.03
N SER A 321 -39.59 -53.74 45.13
CA SER A 321 -39.44 -55.22 45.30
C SER A 321 -39.91 -56.15 44.14
N THR A 322 -39.09 -57.19 43.88
CA THR A 322 -39.39 -58.57 43.40
C THR A 322 -40.23 -58.88 42.13
N GLY A 323 -39.72 -59.79 41.27
CA GLY A 323 -40.53 -60.50 40.24
C GLY A 323 -39.77 -61.46 39.29
N HIS A 324 -40.35 -62.63 38.99
CA HIS A 324 -39.92 -63.68 38.02
C HIS A 324 -40.84 -63.67 36.76
N ARG A 325 -40.72 -64.45 35.65
CA ARG A 325 -39.69 -65.23 34.88
C ARG A 325 -40.46 -66.10 33.83
N VAL A 326 -39.79 -66.72 32.82
CA VAL A 326 -40.24 -67.85 31.92
C VAL A 326 -41.01 -67.44 30.63
N SER A 327 -40.48 -67.63 29.39
CA SER A 327 -40.36 -68.83 28.49
C SER A 327 -41.64 -69.08 27.62
N VAL A 328 -41.67 -69.74 26.44
CA VAL A 328 -41.10 -71.05 25.99
C VAL A 328 -40.72 -71.06 24.48
N GLN A 329 -39.92 -72.05 24.05
CA GLN A 329 -39.35 -72.29 22.70
C GLN A 329 -39.62 -73.77 22.25
N PRO A 330 -39.02 -74.46 21.23
CA PRO A 330 -37.64 -74.40 20.71
C PRO A 330 -37.55 -74.40 19.14
N PRO A 331 -36.90 -75.31 18.34
CA PRO A 331 -36.53 -75.02 16.93
C PRO A 331 -37.19 -76.01 15.92
N PRO A 332 -36.54 -76.52 14.83
CA PRO A 332 -35.54 -77.61 14.97
C PRO A 332 -34.32 -77.46 13.98
N PRO A 333 -33.84 -78.40 13.09
CA PRO A 333 -32.51 -78.29 12.44
C PRO A 333 -32.58 -77.97 10.92
N VAL A 334 -31.53 -77.90 10.08
CA VAL A 334 -30.05 -78.13 10.15
C VAL A 334 -29.36 -76.97 9.35
N ALA A 335 -28.07 -76.84 9.00
CA ALA A 335 -26.83 -77.67 9.04
C ALA A 335 -25.60 -76.79 9.42
N ARG A 336 -24.36 -77.31 9.29
CA ARG A 336 -23.06 -76.69 9.70
C ARG A 336 -21.85 -77.43 9.05
N PRO A 337 -20.54 -77.04 9.18
CA PRO A 337 -19.91 -76.41 10.37
C PRO A 337 -18.77 -75.36 10.21
N GLY A 338 -18.55 -74.59 11.30
CA GLY A 338 -17.23 -74.15 11.80
C GLY A 338 -16.74 -72.73 11.44
N VAL A 339 -16.06 -71.95 12.31
CA VAL A 339 -15.67 -72.09 13.74
C VAL A 339 -15.54 -70.67 14.39
N GLN A 340 -15.76 -70.57 15.72
CA GLN A 340 -15.45 -69.42 16.63
C GLN A 340 -16.35 -68.15 16.61
N SER A 341 -16.13 -67.29 17.62
CA SER A 341 -17.19 -66.54 18.35
C SER A 341 -16.71 -65.17 18.93
N PRO A 342 -17.60 -64.27 19.43
CA PRO A 342 -17.38 -62.80 19.37
C PRO A 342 -17.20 -62.03 20.71
N LEU A 343 -16.98 -60.69 20.56
CA LEU A 343 -16.99 -59.60 21.58
C LEU A 343 -15.73 -59.46 22.48
N PRO A 344 -15.43 -58.28 23.10
CA PRO A 344 -16.18 -57.00 23.16
C PRO A 344 -15.36 -55.70 22.89
N ALA A 345 -16.04 -54.54 23.05
CA ALA A 345 -15.57 -53.23 23.54
C ALA A 345 -14.72 -52.24 22.68
N ASP A 346 -15.26 -51.02 22.62
CA ASP A 346 -14.65 -49.68 22.74
C ASP A 346 -13.28 -49.32 22.10
N ALA A 347 -13.35 -48.50 21.03
CA ALA A 347 -12.33 -47.51 20.70
C ALA A 347 -12.96 -46.27 20.02
N PRO A 348 -12.71 -45.02 20.49
CA PRO A 348 -13.19 -43.82 19.81
C PRO A 348 -12.32 -43.51 18.58
N MET A 349 -12.81 -43.81 17.38
CA MET A 349 -12.11 -43.47 16.12
C MET A 349 -11.88 -41.96 16.01
N SER A 350 -10.65 -41.58 15.64
CA SER A 350 -10.26 -40.18 15.49
C SER A 350 -10.61 -39.66 14.10
N ALA A 351 -11.08 -38.41 14.00
CA ALA A 351 -11.49 -37.74 12.76
C ALA A 351 -10.36 -37.45 11.75
N MET A 352 -9.20 -38.11 11.88
CA MET A 352 -8.05 -38.02 10.99
C MET A 352 -7.88 -39.26 10.09
N GLU A 353 -8.47 -40.41 10.45
CA GLU A 353 -8.39 -41.64 9.65
C GLU A 353 -9.20 -41.54 8.34
N PHE A 354 -10.31 -40.80 8.37
CA PHE A 354 -11.17 -40.48 7.22
C PHE A 354 -10.47 -39.65 6.11
N LEU A 355 -9.30 -39.07 6.37
CA LEU A 355 -8.66 -38.10 5.46
C LEU A 355 -7.47 -38.65 4.66
N THR A 356 -7.24 -39.97 4.65
CA THR A 356 -6.01 -40.56 4.06
C THR A 356 -6.22 -41.72 3.08
N THR A 357 -7.44 -42.19 2.85
CA THR A 357 -7.74 -43.18 1.80
C THR A 357 -8.07 -42.52 0.45
N PRO A 358 -7.52 -43.00 -0.67
CA PRO A 358 -8.01 -42.65 -2.00
C PRO A 358 -9.31 -43.41 -2.30
N PHE A 359 -10.25 -42.76 -2.97
CA PHE A 359 -11.45 -43.38 -3.53
C PHE A 359 -11.58 -43.00 -5.01
N ASP A 360 -11.88 -43.99 -5.85
CA ASP A 360 -11.92 -43.87 -7.30
C ASP A 360 -13.19 -43.16 -7.83
N GLU A 361 -13.12 -42.66 -9.07
CA GLU A 361 -14.29 -42.10 -9.76
C GLU A 361 -15.22 -43.18 -10.32
N PRO A 362 -16.54 -43.11 -10.05
CA PRO A 362 -17.56 -43.76 -10.87
C PRO A 362 -18.06 -42.79 -11.96
N THR A 363 -17.70 -43.03 -13.22
CA THR A 363 -18.32 -42.37 -14.38
C THR A 363 -19.80 -42.75 -14.51
N VAL A 364 -20.68 -41.78 -14.74
CA VAL A 364 -22.11 -42.04 -15.07
C VAL A 364 -22.57 -41.17 -16.25
N THR A 365 -23.29 -41.80 -17.16
CA THR A 365 -23.87 -41.27 -18.42
C THR A 365 -25.24 -40.60 -18.24
N ALA A 366 -25.85 -40.08 -19.31
CA ALA A 366 -27.16 -39.42 -19.33
C ALA A 366 -27.95 -39.73 -20.63
N PRO A 367 -29.27 -39.42 -20.76
CA PRO A 367 -30.25 -38.96 -19.76
C PRO A 367 -31.24 -40.11 -19.40
N PRO A 368 -32.53 -40.27 -19.81
CA PRO A 368 -33.54 -39.44 -20.51
C PRO A 368 -34.92 -39.22 -19.81
N LEU A 369 -35.49 -38.02 -20.04
CA LEU A 369 -36.92 -37.64 -20.25
C LEU A 369 -38.15 -38.38 -19.60
N ALA A 370 -39.00 -37.54 -18.96
CA ALA A 370 -40.48 -37.38 -19.17
C ALA A 370 -41.51 -37.74 -18.05
N ASN A 371 -42.63 -36.97 -18.08
CA ASN A 371 -44.00 -37.16 -17.54
C ASN A 371 -44.36 -37.04 -16.03
N SER A 372 -44.96 -35.87 -15.70
CA SER A 372 -46.27 -35.64 -15.02
C SER A 372 -46.94 -36.69 -14.11
N GLY A 373 -47.43 -36.26 -12.93
CA GLY A 373 -48.44 -36.98 -12.11
C GLY A 373 -48.96 -36.15 -10.90
N GLN A 374 -50.23 -36.35 -10.50
CA GLN A 374 -50.94 -35.56 -9.47
C GLN A 374 -50.79 -36.07 -8.02
N GLN A 375 -50.97 -35.13 -7.07
CA GLN A 375 -51.65 -35.21 -5.76
C GLN A 375 -51.58 -36.49 -4.89
N GLY A 376 -51.18 -36.31 -3.62
CA GLY A 376 -51.43 -37.24 -2.52
C GLY A 376 -51.04 -36.65 -1.17
N THR A 377 -52.00 -36.33 -0.31
CA THR A 377 -51.76 -35.68 1.00
C THR A 377 -51.79 -36.66 2.16
N THR A 378 -50.76 -36.64 3.00
CA THR A 378 -50.81 -37.15 4.38
C THR A 378 -50.14 -36.15 5.32
N THR A 379 -50.85 -35.76 6.38
CA THR A 379 -50.43 -34.69 7.29
C THR A 379 -49.70 -35.25 8.51
N PHE A 380 -48.49 -34.76 8.77
CA PHE A 380 -47.92 -34.79 10.12
C PHE A 380 -47.69 -33.35 10.59
N GLN A 381 -48.35 -32.97 11.68
CA GLN A 381 -48.17 -31.67 12.30
C GLN A 381 -46.86 -31.65 13.10
N THR A 382 -46.07 -30.59 12.94
CA THR A 382 -44.97 -30.28 13.86
C THR A 382 -44.98 -28.78 14.13
N SER A 383 -45.58 -28.41 15.26
CA SER A 383 -45.83 -27.02 15.65
C SER A 383 -44.52 -26.24 15.79
N THR A 384 -44.14 -25.52 14.73
CA THR A 384 -42.96 -24.66 14.72
C THR A 384 -43.42 -23.22 14.82
N THR A 385 -43.17 -22.59 15.97
CA THR A 385 -43.73 -21.28 16.31
C THR A 385 -43.24 -20.19 15.36
N LEU A 386 -44.16 -19.57 14.62
CA LEU A 386 -43.88 -18.43 13.74
C LEU A 386 -43.44 -17.21 14.58
N THR A 387 -42.15 -16.89 14.55
CA THR A 387 -41.64 -15.57 14.95
C THR A 387 -41.23 -14.79 13.71
N SER A 388 -42.11 -13.88 13.27
CA SER A 388 -41.89 -12.98 12.15
C SER A 388 -40.76 -11.99 12.45
N SER A 389 -39.54 -12.34 12.03
CA SER A 389 -38.40 -11.42 12.05
C SER A 389 -38.29 -10.71 10.69
N THR A 390 -38.41 -9.38 10.72
CA THR A 390 -38.20 -8.53 9.55
C THR A 390 -36.74 -8.56 9.10
N GLY A 391 -36.51 -8.30 7.80
CA GLY A 391 -35.28 -8.68 7.10
C GLY A 391 -33.98 -8.25 7.77
N THR A 392 -33.12 -9.23 8.09
CA THR A 392 -31.73 -9.01 8.50
C THR A 392 -30.80 -9.58 7.42
N GLY A 393 -29.84 -8.78 6.96
CA GLY A 393 -28.96 -9.15 5.86
C GLY A 393 -27.93 -10.22 6.24
N GLU A 394 -27.60 -11.09 5.28
CA GLU A 394 -26.66 -12.22 5.44
C GLU A 394 -25.30 -11.80 6.05
N GLY A 395 -25.14 -12.02 7.36
CA GLY A 395 -23.84 -11.99 8.04
C GLY A 395 -23.03 -13.27 7.81
N VAL A 396 -21.71 -13.19 7.88
CA VAL A 396 -20.85 -14.37 7.82
C VAL A 396 -20.59 -14.87 9.24
N TYR A 397 -21.26 -15.97 9.58
CA TYR A 397 -21.21 -16.56 10.92
C TYR A 397 -19.91 -17.34 11.17
N PHE A 398 -18.92 -16.67 11.77
CA PHE A 398 -17.81 -17.34 12.45
C PHE A 398 -18.20 -17.54 13.91
N GLY A 399 -18.84 -18.67 14.23
CA GLY A 399 -19.60 -18.86 15.48
C GLY A 399 -18.97 -18.28 16.75
N PHE A 400 -19.79 -17.57 17.54
CA PHE A 400 -19.42 -16.60 18.59
C PHE A 400 -19.10 -15.17 18.12
N VAL A 401 -18.81 -14.91 16.83
CA VAL A 401 -18.75 -13.54 16.27
C VAL A 401 -19.53 -13.49 14.95
N ASN A 402 -20.65 -12.77 14.95
CA ASN A 402 -21.43 -12.54 13.74
C ASN A 402 -20.86 -11.33 12.99
N MET A 403 -19.99 -11.59 12.00
CA MET A 403 -19.43 -10.53 11.17
C MET A 403 -20.45 -10.12 10.10
N ALA A 404 -21.20 -9.05 10.40
CA ALA A 404 -22.00 -8.34 9.41
C ALA A 404 -21.09 -7.96 8.22
N ARG A 405 -21.50 -8.32 6.99
CA ARG A 405 -20.79 -7.89 5.78
C ARG A 405 -20.72 -6.35 5.76
N PRO A 406 -19.57 -5.74 5.42
CA PRO A 406 -19.49 -4.29 5.31
C PRO A 406 -20.49 -3.82 4.24
N LYS A 407 -21.23 -2.76 4.54
CA LYS A 407 -22.20 -2.16 3.60
C LYS A 407 -21.48 -1.73 2.32
N SER A 408 -22.20 -1.80 1.19
CA SER A 408 -21.76 -1.19 -0.06
C SER A 408 -21.41 0.29 0.14
N MET A 409 -20.33 0.78 -0.48
CA MET A 409 -19.82 2.13 -0.27
C MET A 409 -20.87 3.23 -0.48
N LEU A 410 -21.77 3.04 -1.45
CA LEU A 410 -22.85 3.98 -1.78
C LEU A 410 -23.95 4.03 -0.71
N LYS A 411 -24.08 2.96 0.10
CA LYS A 411 -25.06 2.82 1.19
C LYS A 411 -24.47 3.16 2.58
N CYS A 412 -23.26 3.73 2.65
CA CYS A 412 -22.65 4.18 3.90
C CYS A 412 -23.22 5.53 4.39
N ASN A 413 -23.69 5.59 5.63
CA ASN A 413 -24.17 6.83 6.25
C ASN A 413 -23.02 7.81 6.56
N LYS A 414 -23.34 9.11 6.77
CA LYS A 414 -22.34 10.17 7.05
C LYS A 414 -21.32 9.79 8.14
N LYS A 415 -21.76 9.17 9.25
CA LYS A 415 -20.88 8.69 10.34
C LYS A 415 -19.97 7.53 9.92
N GLU A 416 -20.46 6.62 9.07
CA GLU A 416 -19.71 5.45 8.58
C GLU A 416 -18.69 5.88 7.52
N SER A 417 -19.12 6.70 6.57
CA SER A 417 -18.28 7.39 5.59
C SER A 417 -17.11 8.12 6.25
N PHE A 418 -17.38 8.92 7.29
CA PHE A 418 -16.34 9.62 8.05
C PHE A 418 -15.33 8.67 8.71
N LYS A 419 -15.78 7.55 9.29
CA LYS A 419 -14.89 6.54 9.89
C LYS A 419 -13.93 5.95 8.84
N TYR A 420 -14.45 5.52 7.69
CA TYR A 420 -13.60 4.91 6.65
C TYR A 420 -12.69 5.92 5.97
N CYS A 421 -13.21 7.12 5.65
CA CYS A 421 -12.43 8.16 4.98
C CYS A 421 -11.35 8.74 5.88
N THR A 422 -11.59 8.93 7.18
CA THR A 422 -10.55 9.37 8.14
C THR A 422 -9.36 8.42 8.18
N ILE A 423 -9.59 7.11 8.11
CA ILE A 423 -8.50 6.11 8.06
C ILE A 423 -7.70 6.26 6.76
N VAL A 424 -8.37 6.40 5.60
CA VAL A 424 -7.67 6.65 4.32
C VAL A 424 -6.94 8.00 4.33
N SER A 425 -7.47 9.03 5.00
CA SER A 425 -6.81 10.33 5.17
C SER A 425 -5.55 10.26 6.04
N ILE A 426 -5.54 9.46 7.11
CA ILE A 426 -4.33 9.21 7.92
C ILE A 426 -3.25 8.51 7.09
N LEU A 427 -3.65 7.61 6.20
CA LEU A 427 -2.74 6.95 5.27
C LEU A 427 -2.22 7.91 4.19
N PHE A 428 -3.03 8.90 3.80
CA PHE A 428 -2.61 10.03 2.96
C PHE A 428 -1.61 10.96 3.66
N LEU A 429 -1.72 11.17 4.98
CA LEU A 429 -0.69 11.87 5.77
C LEU A 429 0.64 11.10 5.74
N LEU A 430 0.61 9.81 6.07
CA LEU A 430 1.80 8.94 6.09
C LEU A 430 2.45 8.82 4.71
N TRP A 431 1.64 8.71 3.65
CA TRP A 431 2.11 8.77 2.26
C TRP A 431 2.72 10.14 1.93
N GLY A 432 2.06 11.26 2.26
CA GLY A 432 2.58 12.61 2.01
C GLY A 432 3.95 12.83 2.68
N ILE A 433 4.11 12.37 3.92
CA ILE A 433 5.41 12.39 4.63
C ILE A 433 6.44 11.55 3.88
N SER A 434 6.09 10.31 3.53
CA SER A 434 6.98 9.37 2.86
C SER A 434 7.42 9.86 1.47
N TYR A 435 6.50 10.44 0.70
CA TYR A 435 6.72 10.94 -0.66
C TYR A 435 7.61 12.19 -0.68
N GLY A 436 7.31 13.21 0.13
CA GLY A 436 8.13 14.43 0.14
C GLY A 436 9.53 14.19 0.71
N LEU A 437 9.67 13.23 1.64
CA LEU A 437 10.97 12.76 2.10
C LEU A 437 11.73 12.08 0.95
N LEU A 438 11.13 11.08 0.28
CA LEU A 438 11.70 10.40 -0.89
C LEU A 438 12.12 11.39 -2.00
N ASN A 439 11.30 12.38 -2.32
CA ASN A 439 11.62 13.43 -3.29
C ASN A 439 12.86 14.24 -2.88
N THR A 440 12.94 14.64 -1.61
CA THR A 440 14.11 15.39 -1.10
C THR A 440 15.39 14.53 -1.13
N LEU A 441 15.28 13.24 -0.80
CA LEU A 441 16.40 12.29 -0.89
C LEU A 441 16.87 12.10 -2.34
N ASN A 442 15.94 12.00 -3.31
CA ASN A 442 16.28 11.86 -4.72
C ASN A 442 17.05 13.09 -5.26
N ASN A 443 16.69 14.31 -4.83
CA ASN A 443 17.41 15.53 -5.21
C ASN A 443 18.82 15.59 -4.63
N VAL A 444 19.02 15.14 -3.37
CA VAL A 444 20.36 15.02 -2.76
C VAL A 444 21.20 13.93 -3.44
N ILE A 445 20.58 12.85 -3.91
CA ILE A 445 21.26 11.82 -4.71
C ILE A 445 21.69 12.35 -6.08
N ALA A 446 20.86 13.17 -6.73
CA ALA A 446 21.19 13.77 -8.03
C ALA A 446 22.42 14.69 -7.92
N SER A 447 22.52 15.50 -6.87
CA SER A 447 23.69 16.36 -6.63
C SER A 447 24.93 15.56 -6.20
N VAL A 448 24.82 14.59 -5.29
CA VAL A 448 25.95 13.74 -4.87
C VAL A 448 26.56 12.95 -6.03
N ASN A 449 25.76 12.55 -7.01
CA ASN A 449 26.23 11.83 -8.21
C ASN A 449 26.60 12.75 -9.38
N ASN A 450 26.57 14.09 -9.21
CA ASN A 450 26.80 15.08 -10.27
C ASN A 450 25.95 14.84 -11.54
N MET A 451 24.69 14.43 -11.39
CA MET A 451 23.81 14.17 -12.52
C MET A 451 23.49 15.44 -13.30
N THR A 452 23.46 15.34 -14.63
CA THR A 452 23.05 16.46 -15.47
C THR A 452 21.57 16.79 -15.28
N THR A 453 21.19 18.02 -15.65
CA THR A 453 19.78 18.45 -15.68
C THR A 453 18.92 17.50 -16.53
N ALA A 454 19.45 17.04 -17.67
CA ALA A 454 18.76 16.13 -18.58
C ALA A 454 18.53 14.74 -17.97
N GLU A 455 19.53 14.18 -17.27
CA GLU A 455 19.38 12.90 -16.55
C GLU A 455 18.37 13.00 -15.40
N THR A 456 18.38 14.12 -14.68
CA THR A 456 17.43 14.41 -13.59
C THR A 456 16.00 14.52 -14.11
N LEU A 457 15.77 15.27 -15.19
CA LEU A 457 14.49 15.32 -15.89
C LEU A 457 14.08 13.96 -16.46
N GLY A 458 15.04 13.11 -16.84
CA GLY A 458 14.82 11.73 -17.24
C GLY A 458 14.23 10.87 -16.11
N MET A 459 14.70 11.02 -14.86
CA MET A 459 14.13 10.32 -13.70
C MET A 459 12.67 10.74 -13.46
N THR A 460 12.37 12.04 -13.47
CA THR A 460 11.01 12.58 -13.38
C THR A 460 10.11 12.05 -14.50
N SER A 461 10.63 12.00 -15.73
CA SER A 461 9.87 11.54 -16.89
C SER A 461 9.61 10.03 -16.87
N VAL A 462 10.48 9.23 -16.25
CA VAL A 462 10.24 7.80 -16.00
C VAL A 462 9.24 7.58 -14.86
N TYR A 463 9.29 8.38 -13.81
CA TYR A 463 8.31 8.35 -12.70
C TYR A 463 6.88 8.65 -13.19
N PHE A 464 6.69 9.77 -13.89
CA PHE A 464 5.36 10.18 -14.37
C PHE A 464 4.99 9.54 -15.71
N GLY A 465 5.84 9.65 -16.73
CA GLY A 465 5.58 9.13 -18.08
C GLY A 465 5.63 7.61 -18.20
N GLY A 466 6.44 6.94 -17.37
CA GLY A 466 6.40 5.50 -17.23
C GLY A 466 5.37 5.07 -16.18
N GLY A 467 5.65 5.42 -14.92
CA GLY A 467 4.87 4.96 -13.76
C GLY A 467 3.38 5.35 -13.83
N TYR A 468 3.08 6.65 -13.90
CA TYR A 468 1.69 7.14 -13.92
C TYR A 468 0.95 6.88 -15.24
N PHE A 469 1.63 6.62 -16.36
CA PHE A 469 0.94 6.22 -17.59
C PHE A 469 0.49 4.74 -17.53
N PHE A 470 1.38 3.83 -17.13
CA PHE A 470 1.11 2.40 -17.19
C PHE A 470 0.43 1.82 -15.94
N GLY A 471 0.77 2.30 -14.73
CA GLY A 471 0.23 1.80 -13.46
C GLY A 471 -1.30 1.81 -13.40
N PRO A 472 -1.97 2.95 -13.70
CA PRO A 472 -3.43 3.06 -13.64
C PRO A 472 -4.17 2.12 -14.58
N LEU A 473 -3.65 1.90 -15.80
CA LEU A 473 -4.32 1.08 -16.81
C LEU A 473 -4.03 -0.41 -16.65
N LEU A 474 -2.75 -0.79 -16.50
CA LEU A 474 -2.34 -2.19 -16.51
C LEU A 474 -2.71 -2.93 -15.21
N VAL A 475 -2.67 -2.22 -14.07
CA VAL A 475 -2.88 -2.82 -12.74
C VAL A 475 -4.06 -2.17 -12.01
N GLY A 476 -4.17 -0.83 -12.01
CA GLY A 476 -5.25 -0.11 -11.32
C GLY A 476 -6.66 -0.51 -11.80
N GLU A 477 -6.97 -0.27 -13.08
CA GLU A 477 -8.26 -0.66 -13.69
C GLU A 477 -8.52 -2.17 -13.52
N TRP A 478 -7.48 -2.97 -13.75
CA TRP A 478 -7.57 -4.43 -13.76
C TRP A 478 -7.94 -5.00 -12.39
N ILE A 479 -7.26 -4.60 -11.30
CA ILE A 479 -7.57 -5.09 -9.94
C ILE A 479 -8.95 -4.64 -9.48
N LEU A 480 -9.32 -3.38 -9.73
CA LEU A 480 -10.62 -2.82 -9.33
C LEU A 480 -11.81 -3.53 -10.01
N ARG A 481 -11.58 -4.18 -11.15
CA ARG A 481 -12.62 -4.83 -12.00
C ARG A 481 -12.49 -6.37 -12.09
N ARG A 482 -11.42 -6.95 -11.53
CA ARG A 482 -11.10 -8.39 -11.60
C ARG A 482 -12.19 -9.31 -11.02
N ASP A 483 -12.93 -8.84 -10.02
CA ASP A 483 -14.04 -9.59 -9.41
C ASP A 483 -15.26 -9.70 -10.34
N GLU A 484 -15.56 -8.66 -11.13
CA GLU A 484 -16.77 -8.65 -11.97
C GLU A 484 -16.58 -9.45 -13.27
N HIS A 485 -15.40 -9.41 -13.89
CA HIS A 485 -15.13 -10.14 -15.14
C HIS A 485 -15.31 -11.67 -15.00
N ASN A 486 -14.92 -12.25 -13.87
CA ASN A 486 -15.04 -13.70 -13.64
C ASN A 486 -16.46 -14.15 -13.25
N ARG A 487 -17.32 -13.22 -12.80
CA ARG A 487 -18.71 -13.50 -12.38
C ARG A 487 -19.66 -13.81 -13.56
N SER A 488 -19.27 -13.50 -14.79
CA SER A 488 -20.23 -13.38 -15.90
C SER A 488 -20.78 -14.68 -16.49
N ARG A 489 -20.08 -15.84 -16.44
CA ARG A 489 -20.52 -17.05 -17.20
C ARG A 489 -20.40 -18.45 -16.59
N ARG A 490 -19.69 -18.72 -15.48
CA ARG A 490 -19.51 -20.14 -15.02
C ARG A 490 -19.56 -20.46 -13.52
N HIS A 491 -19.42 -19.50 -12.61
CA HIS A 491 -19.43 -19.78 -11.15
C HIS A 491 -20.56 -19.07 -10.40
N LYS A 492 -21.80 -19.57 -10.54
CA LYS A 492 -22.91 -19.30 -9.60
C LYS A 492 -23.02 -20.36 -8.48
N ARG A 493 -22.16 -21.40 -8.50
CA ARG A 493 -22.28 -22.63 -7.69
C ARG A 493 -21.17 -22.86 -6.65
N ASN A 494 -20.01 -22.22 -6.80
CA ASN A 494 -18.89 -22.35 -5.86
C ASN A 494 -18.54 -20.96 -5.33
N GLY A 495 -18.94 -20.65 -4.11
CA GLY A 495 -18.48 -19.44 -3.42
C GLY A 495 -17.14 -19.71 -2.73
N HIS A 496 -16.09 -19.01 -3.13
CA HIS A 496 -15.11 -18.41 -2.22
C HIS A 496 -14.16 -17.44 -2.97
N ASP A 497 -13.65 -16.46 -2.23
CA ASP A 497 -12.52 -15.57 -2.55
C ASP A 497 -12.67 -14.64 -3.78
N SER A 498 -13.18 -13.43 -3.54
CA SER A 498 -13.12 -12.29 -4.47
C SER A 498 -11.69 -11.75 -4.60
N VAL A 499 -11.10 -11.84 -5.80
CA VAL A 499 -9.65 -11.56 -6.05
C VAL A 499 -9.40 -10.12 -6.56
N GLY A 500 -10.33 -9.20 -6.32
CA GLY A 500 -10.23 -7.79 -6.73
C GLY A 500 -11.08 -6.88 -5.84
N GLY A 501 -10.89 -5.56 -5.98
CA GLY A 501 -11.55 -4.55 -5.15
C GLY A 501 -10.62 -3.40 -4.75
N PHE A 502 -11.17 -2.38 -4.11
CA PHE A 502 -10.43 -1.23 -3.58
C PHE A 502 -9.40 -1.66 -2.54
N LYS A 503 -9.77 -2.57 -1.63
CA LYS A 503 -8.89 -3.18 -0.63
C LYS A 503 -7.66 -3.84 -1.25
N VAL A 504 -7.85 -4.60 -2.33
CA VAL A 504 -6.76 -5.31 -3.03
C VAL A 504 -5.86 -4.31 -3.77
N THR A 505 -6.46 -3.25 -4.32
CA THR A 505 -5.74 -2.17 -5.03
C THR A 505 -4.78 -1.43 -4.10
N PHE A 506 -5.20 -1.14 -2.86
CA PHE A 506 -4.32 -0.54 -1.85
C PHE A 506 -3.14 -1.44 -1.48
N ILE A 507 -3.37 -2.73 -1.24
CA ILE A 507 -2.31 -3.67 -0.86
C ILE A 507 -1.29 -3.80 -1.99
N VAL A 508 -1.74 -3.98 -3.24
CA VAL A 508 -0.83 -4.14 -4.39
C VAL A 508 -0.07 -2.84 -4.72
N GLY A 509 -0.71 -1.68 -4.64
CA GLY A 509 -0.03 -0.39 -4.81
C GLY A 509 1.05 -0.14 -3.76
N LEU A 510 0.79 -0.48 -2.48
CA LEU A 510 1.78 -0.41 -1.41
C LEU A 510 2.94 -1.41 -1.62
N CYS A 511 2.66 -2.61 -2.14
CA CYS A 511 3.70 -3.56 -2.51
C CYS A 511 4.61 -3.01 -3.61
N PHE A 512 4.05 -2.47 -4.70
CA PHE A 512 4.86 -1.84 -5.75
C PHE A 512 5.65 -0.63 -5.24
N TYR A 513 5.02 0.25 -4.44
CA TYR A 513 5.70 1.42 -3.88
C TYR A 513 6.87 1.03 -2.95
N GLY A 514 6.68 0.06 -2.05
CA GLY A 514 7.74 -0.46 -1.19
C GLY A 514 8.86 -1.17 -1.96
N ILE A 515 8.54 -1.93 -3.01
CA ILE A 515 9.55 -2.55 -3.89
C ILE A 515 10.34 -1.47 -4.63
N GLY A 516 9.68 -0.44 -5.18
CA GLY A 516 10.37 0.67 -5.82
C GLY A 516 11.29 1.42 -4.85
N THR A 517 10.81 1.66 -3.62
CA THR A 517 11.59 2.33 -2.57
C THR A 517 12.84 1.54 -2.18
N ILE A 518 12.73 0.22 -1.98
CA ILE A 518 13.89 -0.57 -1.55
C ILE A 518 14.97 -0.71 -2.64
N ILE A 519 14.60 -0.61 -3.92
CA ILE A 519 15.58 -0.64 -5.03
C ILE A 519 16.43 0.65 -5.06
N PHE A 520 15.97 1.79 -4.51
CA PHE A 520 16.81 2.98 -4.38
C PHE A 520 18.08 2.73 -3.53
N TRP A 521 18.05 1.79 -2.58
CA TRP A 521 19.22 1.48 -1.73
C TRP A 521 20.40 0.93 -2.56
N PRO A 522 20.32 -0.22 -3.27
CA PRO A 522 21.42 -0.68 -4.12
C PRO A 522 21.72 0.30 -5.27
N SER A 523 20.74 1.04 -5.80
CA SER A 523 20.99 2.09 -6.81
C SER A 523 21.90 3.20 -6.26
N ALA A 524 21.69 3.65 -5.02
CA ALA A 524 22.53 4.65 -4.36
C ALA A 524 23.94 4.13 -4.04
N VAL A 525 24.04 2.88 -3.59
CA VAL A 525 25.32 2.23 -3.24
C VAL A 525 26.17 1.92 -4.47
N THR A 526 25.54 1.72 -5.64
CA THR A 526 26.24 1.49 -6.93
C THR A 526 26.33 2.74 -7.82
N GLN A 527 25.79 3.88 -7.37
CA GLN A 527 25.67 5.14 -8.14
C GLN A 527 25.04 4.94 -9.54
N SER A 528 24.15 3.96 -9.69
CA SER A 528 23.66 3.49 -10.99
C SER A 528 22.45 4.28 -11.48
N TYR A 529 22.64 5.12 -12.51
CA TYR A 529 21.55 5.87 -13.15
C TYR A 529 20.41 4.94 -13.64
N GLY A 530 20.73 3.81 -14.27
CA GLY A 530 19.73 2.82 -14.68
C GLY A 530 18.99 2.18 -13.50
N GLY A 531 19.67 1.99 -12.36
CA GLY A 531 19.04 1.60 -11.10
C GLY A 531 18.03 2.65 -10.63
N PHE A 532 18.41 3.93 -10.64
CA PHE A 532 17.50 5.03 -10.26
C PHE A 532 16.32 5.21 -11.20
N MET A 533 16.49 5.02 -12.52
CA MET A 533 15.37 4.99 -13.47
C MET A 533 14.39 3.86 -13.11
N LEU A 534 14.89 2.65 -12.85
CA LEU A 534 14.05 1.52 -12.45
C LEU A 534 13.34 1.78 -11.11
N SER A 535 14.03 2.34 -10.11
CA SER A 535 13.42 2.67 -8.82
C SER A 535 12.30 3.72 -8.97
N ASN A 536 12.55 4.80 -9.71
CA ASN A 536 11.55 5.83 -10.02
C ASN A 536 10.34 5.28 -10.80
N PHE A 537 10.57 4.40 -11.79
CA PHE A 537 9.49 3.74 -12.53
C PHE A 537 8.58 2.94 -11.59
N VAL A 538 9.16 2.05 -10.77
CA VAL A 538 8.39 1.15 -9.91
C VAL A 538 7.68 1.91 -8.79
N VAL A 539 8.29 2.98 -8.26
CA VAL A 539 7.63 3.90 -7.31
C VAL A 539 6.43 4.59 -7.96
N GLY A 540 6.61 5.27 -9.11
CA GLY A 540 5.52 5.99 -9.79
C GLY A 540 4.40 5.04 -10.23
N PHE A 541 4.74 3.82 -10.62
CA PHE A 541 3.78 2.75 -10.93
C PHE A 541 2.97 2.33 -9.69
N GLY A 542 3.62 2.15 -8.53
CA GLY A 542 2.94 1.82 -7.28
C GLY A 542 2.03 2.94 -6.76
N LEU A 543 2.53 4.18 -6.77
CA LEU A 543 1.78 5.35 -6.29
C LEU A 543 0.57 5.68 -7.18
N SER A 544 0.72 5.59 -8.50
CA SER A 544 -0.42 5.77 -9.40
C SER A 544 -1.49 4.68 -9.24
N VAL A 545 -1.13 3.42 -8.99
CA VAL A 545 -2.09 2.36 -8.60
C VAL A 545 -2.83 2.71 -7.29
N LEU A 546 -2.13 3.28 -6.30
CA LEU A 546 -2.76 3.76 -5.07
C LEU A 546 -3.74 4.92 -5.33
N GLU A 547 -3.36 5.91 -6.14
CA GLU A 547 -4.19 7.08 -6.45
C GLU A 547 -5.51 6.71 -7.16
N VAL A 548 -5.48 5.76 -8.11
CA VAL A 548 -6.72 5.28 -8.76
C VAL A 548 -7.69 4.73 -7.72
N GLY A 549 -7.19 3.90 -6.80
CA GLY A 549 -8.00 3.32 -5.73
C GLY A 549 -8.47 4.38 -4.73
N ALA A 550 -7.58 5.23 -4.25
CA ALA A 550 -7.80 6.05 -3.06
C ALA A 550 -8.67 7.27 -3.33
N ASN A 551 -8.39 8.02 -4.41
CA ASN A 551 -9.21 9.17 -4.78
C ASN A 551 -10.64 8.71 -5.08
N ALA A 552 -10.80 7.64 -5.87
CA ALA A 552 -12.12 7.06 -6.15
C ALA A 552 -12.81 6.49 -4.90
N PHE A 553 -12.09 5.86 -3.95
CA PHE A 553 -12.67 5.42 -2.67
C PHE A 553 -13.20 6.60 -1.85
N LEU A 554 -12.41 7.66 -1.69
CA LEU A 554 -12.80 8.87 -0.93
C LEU A 554 -14.03 9.55 -1.54
N ILE A 555 -14.14 9.56 -2.87
CA ILE A 555 -15.30 10.10 -3.59
C ILE A 555 -16.54 9.19 -3.41
N LEU A 556 -16.40 7.87 -3.52
CA LEU A 556 -17.52 6.91 -3.52
C LEU A 556 -17.98 6.42 -2.15
N CYS A 557 -17.15 6.52 -1.10
CA CYS A 557 -17.48 6.04 0.24
C CYS A 557 -18.39 7.01 1.01
N GLY A 558 -19.69 6.92 0.77
CA GLY A 558 -20.73 7.69 1.45
C GLY A 558 -21.56 8.59 0.53
N PRO A 559 -22.35 9.52 1.09
CA PRO A 559 -23.33 10.30 0.32
C PRO A 559 -22.65 11.13 -0.78
N PRO A 560 -23.19 11.15 -2.02
CA PRO A 560 -22.51 11.69 -3.20
C PRO A 560 -22.33 13.21 -3.16
N GLU A 561 -23.13 13.92 -2.37
CA GLU A 561 -23.12 15.38 -2.28
C GLU A 561 -21.84 15.93 -1.64
N TYR A 562 -21.13 15.10 -0.87
CA TYR A 562 -19.90 15.46 -0.14
C TYR A 562 -18.63 14.81 -0.72
N GLY A 563 -18.68 14.23 -1.93
CA GLY A 563 -17.53 13.53 -2.54
C GLY A 563 -16.29 14.42 -2.68
N GLU A 564 -16.50 15.66 -3.14
CA GLU A 564 -15.47 16.69 -3.31
C GLU A 564 -14.84 17.06 -1.97
N THR A 565 -15.65 17.35 -0.95
CA THR A 565 -15.19 17.67 0.41
C THR A 565 -14.35 16.54 1.00
N ARG A 566 -14.73 15.27 0.79
CA ARG A 566 -13.97 14.11 1.30
C ARG A 566 -12.59 14.01 0.67
N VAL A 567 -12.49 14.11 -0.66
CA VAL A 567 -11.19 14.01 -1.34
C VAL A 567 -10.33 15.26 -1.13
N LEU A 568 -10.91 16.47 -1.13
CA LEU A 568 -10.21 17.71 -0.79
C LEU A 568 -9.63 17.69 0.62
N LEU A 569 -10.39 17.19 1.62
CA LEU A 569 -9.93 17.09 3.00
C LEU A 569 -8.76 16.09 3.13
N ALA A 570 -8.85 14.92 2.52
CA ALA A 570 -7.78 13.92 2.52
C ALA A 570 -6.51 14.41 1.80
N GLN A 571 -6.67 15.07 0.65
CA GLN A 571 -5.59 15.68 -0.13
C GLN A 571 -4.98 16.91 0.58
N GLY A 572 -5.73 17.62 1.43
CA GLY A 572 -5.19 18.64 2.34
C GLY A 572 -4.34 18.03 3.45
N ILE A 573 -4.81 16.92 4.05
CA ILE A 573 -4.08 16.16 5.07
C ILE A 573 -2.77 15.56 4.50
N GLN A 574 -2.77 15.08 3.26
CA GLN A 574 -1.55 14.72 2.53
C GLN A 574 -0.58 15.91 2.41
N GLY A 575 -1.09 17.10 2.05
CA GLY A 575 -0.29 18.31 1.91
C GLY A 575 0.44 18.71 3.19
N ILE A 576 -0.20 18.56 4.35
CA ILE A 576 0.45 18.71 5.67
C ILE A 576 1.63 17.73 5.79
N GLY A 577 1.44 16.48 5.39
CA GLY A 577 2.50 15.46 5.41
C GLY A 577 3.71 15.84 4.55
N SER A 578 3.47 16.31 3.33
CA SER A 578 4.54 16.77 2.43
C SER A 578 5.30 17.97 3.04
N VAL A 579 4.61 18.96 3.60
CA VAL A 579 5.25 20.11 4.29
C VAL A 579 6.07 19.67 5.50
N LEU A 580 5.56 18.73 6.31
CA LEU A 580 6.30 18.13 7.43
C LEU A 580 7.56 17.41 6.96
N SER A 581 7.51 16.69 5.84
CA SER A 581 8.68 15.96 5.34
C SER A 581 9.82 16.85 4.84
N GLY A 582 9.50 17.97 4.17
CA GLY A 582 10.52 18.96 3.78
C GLY A 582 11.21 19.57 5.00
N LEU A 583 10.42 19.93 6.02
CA LEU A 583 10.94 20.41 7.31
C LEU A 583 11.81 19.38 8.04
N LEU A 584 11.40 18.10 8.06
CA LEU A 584 12.19 17.02 8.65
C LEU A 584 13.49 16.78 7.87
N ALA A 585 13.43 16.75 6.54
CA ALA A 585 14.61 16.57 5.69
C ALA A 585 15.66 17.67 5.97
N GLN A 586 15.25 18.93 5.89
CA GLN A 586 16.14 20.08 6.13
C GLN A 586 16.68 20.12 7.57
N LYS A 587 15.80 19.98 8.59
CA LYS A 587 16.17 20.28 10.00
C LYS A 587 16.64 19.07 10.80
N VAL A 588 16.43 17.84 10.33
CA VAL A 588 16.80 16.60 11.04
C VAL A 588 17.78 15.77 10.21
N PHE A 589 17.45 15.43 8.96
CA PHE A 589 18.29 14.52 8.15
C PHE A 589 19.57 15.19 7.61
N PHE A 590 19.49 16.47 7.22
CA PHE A 590 20.59 17.16 6.54
C PHE A 590 21.28 18.27 7.36
N LYS A 591 20.88 18.50 8.62
CA LYS A 591 21.50 19.53 9.49
C LYS A 591 23.03 19.40 9.56
N GLY A 592 23.53 18.16 9.72
CA GLY A 592 24.97 17.87 9.82
C GLY A 592 25.77 18.06 8.53
N ILE A 593 25.13 18.27 7.37
CA ILE A 593 25.84 18.57 6.11
C ILE A 593 26.28 20.04 6.06
N ALA A 594 25.53 20.95 6.70
CA ALA A 594 25.83 22.39 6.69
C ALA A 594 26.88 22.81 7.72
N GLU A 595 27.24 21.94 8.67
CA GLU A 595 28.16 22.25 9.79
C GLU A 595 29.53 21.57 9.66
N GLN A 596 29.76 20.69 8.66
CA GLN A 596 30.99 19.89 8.59
C GLN A 596 31.46 19.62 7.14
N ASP A 597 32.52 20.34 6.75
CA ASP A 597 33.04 20.46 5.38
C ASP A 597 33.89 19.24 4.94
N ASN A 598 33.48 18.01 5.28
CA ASN A 598 34.23 16.79 4.95
C ASN A 598 33.41 15.49 4.96
N THR A 599 33.69 14.64 3.96
CA THR A 599 33.25 13.24 3.75
C THR A 599 31.79 12.96 3.37
N THR A 600 31.62 12.59 2.09
CA THR A 600 30.41 12.12 1.41
C THR A 600 29.76 10.86 2.00
N SER A 601 30.40 10.19 2.98
CA SER A 601 29.98 8.89 3.50
C SER A 601 28.72 8.92 4.37
N MET A 602 28.48 9.99 5.16
CA MET A 602 27.36 10.01 6.12
C MET A 602 25.99 10.28 5.50
N SER A 603 25.90 11.06 4.43
CA SER A 603 24.63 11.38 3.76
C SER A 603 23.98 10.12 3.18
N LEU A 604 24.76 9.27 2.50
CA LEU A 604 24.29 8.01 1.94
C LEU A 604 23.76 7.04 3.00
N ILE A 605 24.34 6.98 4.19
CA ILE A 605 23.90 6.05 5.25
C ILE A 605 22.52 6.45 5.80
N ASN A 606 22.29 7.74 6.07
CA ASN A 606 20.99 8.24 6.54
C ASN A 606 19.89 8.07 5.46
N VAL A 607 20.25 8.27 4.20
CA VAL A 607 19.41 8.00 3.01
C VAL A 607 18.95 6.53 2.96
N GLN A 608 19.87 5.58 3.17
CA GLN A 608 19.59 4.14 3.12
C GLN A 608 18.57 3.69 4.19
N TRP A 609 18.76 4.08 5.45
CA TRP A 609 17.81 3.76 6.53
C TRP A 609 16.41 4.36 6.29
N THR A 610 16.35 5.51 5.63
CA THR A 610 15.07 6.16 5.28
C THR A 610 14.29 5.33 4.25
N TYR A 611 14.96 4.78 3.23
CA TYR A 611 14.33 3.86 2.27
C TYR A 611 13.85 2.57 2.92
N LEU A 612 14.60 2.04 3.90
CA LEU A 612 14.14 0.89 4.69
C LEU A 612 12.89 1.24 5.51
N GLY A 613 12.93 2.35 6.26
CA GLY A 613 11.82 2.79 7.11
C GLY A 613 10.52 3.00 6.32
N ILE A 614 10.60 3.60 5.13
CA ILE A 614 9.47 3.74 4.20
C ILE A 614 8.99 2.35 3.73
N THR A 615 9.90 1.44 3.37
CA THR A 615 9.53 0.09 2.91
C THR A 615 8.82 -0.71 4.01
N LEU A 616 9.33 -0.65 5.25
CA LEU A 616 8.71 -1.28 6.43
C LEU A 616 7.33 -0.68 6.72
N LEU A 617 7.18 0.64 6.60
CA LEU A 617 5.89 1.31 6.70
C LEU A 617 4.92 0.79 5.63
N CYS A 618 5.34 0.64 4.38
CA CYS A 618 4.50 0.11 3.31
C CYS A 618 4.00 -1.33 3.60
N VAL A 619 4.88 -2.19 4.14
CA VAL A 619 4.51 -3.56 4.56
C VAL A 619 3.51 -3.52 5.73
N ALA A 620 3.75 -2.67 6.74
CA ALA A 620 2.85 -2.51 7.88
C ALA A 620 1.46 -1.98 7.46
N LEU A 621 1.41 -1.01 6.55
CA LEU A 621 0.16 -0.47 6.01
C LEU A 621 -0.57 -1.47 5.10
N GLY A 622 0.16 -2.28 4.34
CA GLY A 622 -0.41 -3.40 3.56
C GLY A 622 -1.05 -4.46 4.46
N LEU A 623 -0.39 -4.81 5.57
CA LEU A 623 -0.92 -5.74 6.57
C LEU A 623 -2.12 -5.15 7.33
N PHE A 624 -2.09 -3.86 7.67
CA PHE A 624 -3.23 -3.14 8.24
C PHE A 624 -4.44 -3.19 7.29
N PHE A 625 -4.24 -2.85 6.01
CA PHE A 625 -5.29 -2.96 5.00
C PHE A 625 -5.78 -4.39 4.81
N TYR A 626 -4.92 -5.41 4.90
CA TYR A 626 -5.35 -6.81 4.84
C TYR A 626 -6.39 -7.15 5.92
N TYR A 627 -6.18 -6.71 7.17
CA TYR A 627 -7.14 -6.93 8.26
C TYR A 627 -8.34 -5.98 8.23
N MET A 628 -8.21 -4.77 7.70
CA MET A 628 -9.28 -3.79 7.69
C MET A 628 -10.49 -4.28 6.85
N PRO A 629 -11.72 -4.30 7.42
CA PRO A 629 -12.93 -4.53 6.66
C PRO A 629 -13.36 -3.23 5.97
N LEU A 630 -12.75 -2.93 4.82
CA LEU A 630 -13.19 -1.85 3.94
C LEU A 630 -14.53 -2.19 3.29
N PRO A 631 -15.42 -1.21 3.09
CA PRO A 631 -16.57 -1.34 2.19
C PRO A 631 -16.08 -1.38 0.72
N GLU A 632 -16.82 -2.10 -0.12
CA GLU A 632 -16.55 -2.26 -1.56
C GLU A 632 -17.78 -1.83 -2.38
N VAL A 633 -17.67 -1.79 -3.72
CA VAL A 633 -18.82 -1.54 -4.62
C VAL A 633 -18.68 -2.29 -5.94
N SER A 634 -19.78 -2.85 -6.44
CA SER A 634 -19.87 -3.47 -7.76
C SER A 634 -20.16 -2.43 -8.87
N ASP A 635 -19.80 -2.74 -10.11
CA ASP A 635 -20.04 -1.81 -11.22
C ASP A 635 -21.54 -1.79 -11.62
N ARG A 636 -22.33 -2.75 -11.09
CA ARG A 636 -23.81 -2.81 -11.21
C ARG A 636 -24.50 -1.77 -10.34
N GLU A 637 -24.14 -1.68 -9.05
CA GLU A 637 -24.63 -0.64 -8.13
C GLU A 637 -24.22 0.77 -8.60
N LEU A 638 -23.03 0.89 -9.18
CA LEU A 638 -22.58 2.14 -9.80
C LEU A 638 -23.45 2.52 -11.02
N GLU A 639 -23.78 1.60 -11.92
CA GLU A 639 -24.70 1.91 -13.03
C GLU A 639 -26.12 2.21 -12.55
N GLU A 640 -26.60 1.52 -11.50
CA GLU A 640 -27.91 1.75 -10.88
C GLU A 640 -28.02 3.16 -10.29
N SER A 641 -27.08 3.57 -9.43
CA SER A 641 -26.99 4.96 -8.94
C SER A 641 -26.94 5.99 -10.07
N ALA A 642 -26.32 5.66 -11.21
CA ALA A 642 -26.23 6.54 -12.36
C ALA A 642 -27.49 6.58 -13.25
N LYS A 643 -28.48 5.70 -13.04
CA LYS A 643 -29.82 5.80 -13.67
C LYS A 643 -30.72 6.82 -12.97
N HIS A 644 -30.50 7.09 -11.69
CA HIS A 644 -31.29 8.05 -10.90
C HIS A 644 -30.89 9.52 -11.13
N LEU A 645 -29.97 9.79 -12.06
CA LEU A 645 -29.55 11.14 -12.43
C LEU A 645 -30.58 11.84 -13.33
N PRO A 646 -30.73 13.18 -13.22
CA PRO A 646 -31.80 13.94 -13.89
C PRO A 646 -31.57 14.17 -15.40
N THR A 647 -30.77 13.34 -16.07
CA THR A 647 -30.39 13.45 -17.49
C THR A 647 -29.88 12.10 -17.97
N ASP A 648 -30.36 11.62 -19.13
CA ASP A 648 -29.86 10.37 -19.73
C ASP A 648 -28.34 10.47 -20.02
N PRO A 649 -27.48 9.71 -19.31
CA PRO A 649 -26.04 9.77 -19.50
C PRO A 649 -25.57 9.13 -20.82
N GLN A 650 -26.44 8.42 -21.54
CA GLN A 650 -26.15 7.82 -22.85
C GLN A 650 -26.38 8.79 -24.02
N ARG A 651 -26.98 9.96 -23.77
CA ARG A 651 -27.19 11.02 -24.78
C ARG A 651 -25.90 11.30 -25.56
N LYS A 652 -26.01 11.37 -26.89
CA LYS A 652 -24.89 11.66 -27.79
C LYS A 652 -24.76 13.15 -28.07
N THR A 653 -23.54 13.65 -28.07
CA THR A 653 -23.14 15.02 -28.44
C THR A 653 -21.92 14.91 -29.35
N CYS A 654 -21.99 15.44 -30.58
CA CYS A 654 -20.95 15.29 -31.60
C CYS A 654 -20.46 13.83 -31.75
N GLY A 655 -21.38 12.92 -32.09
CA GLY A 655 -21.12 11.48 -32.29
C GLY A 655 -20.95 10.64 -31.00
N PHE A 656 -20.18 11.13 -30.03
CA PHE A 656 -19.86 10.40 -28.79
C PHE A 656 -20.89 10.62 -27.66
N GLN A 657 -20.93 9.71 -26.69
CA GLN A 657 -21.80 9.84 -25.50
C GLN A 657 -21.27 10.91 -24.53
N LEU A 658 -22.16 11.65 -23.88
CA LEU A 658 -21.84 12.71 -22.91
C LEU A 658 -20.84 12.26 -21.81
N ARG A 659 -21.06 11.06 -21.23
CA ARG A 659 -20.13 10.41 -20.29
C ARG A 659 -18.69 10.38 -20.82
N THR A 660 -18.52 10.10 -22.11
CA THR A 660 -17.21 9.93 -22.78
C THR A 660 -16.49 11.26 -22.97
N TRP A 661 -17.19 12.29 -23.46
CA TRP A 661 -16.63 13.64 -23.55
C TRP A 661 -16.18 14.16 -22.18
N SER A 662 -16.97 13.92 -21.13
CA SER A 662 -16.61 14.30 -19.75
C SER A 662 -15.29 13.65 -19.30
N VAL A 663 -15.11 12.33 -19.50
CA VAL A 663 -13.83 11.65 -19.13
C VAL A 663 -12.66 12.13 -19.99
N ILE A 664 -12.85 12.33 -21.30
CA ILE A 664 -11.77 12.80 -22.20
C ILE A 664 -11.28 14.19 -21.77
N LEU A 665 -12.21 15.13 -21.52
CA LEU A 665 -11.85 16.48 -21.09
C LEU A 665 -11.30 16.51 -19.66
N ALA A 666 -11.81 15.66 -18.75
CA ALA A 666 -11.23 15.49 -17.42
C ALA A 666 -9.78 14.95 -17.47
N PHE A 667 -9.52 13.95 -18.31
CA PHE A 667 -8.17 13.43 -18.55
C PHE A 667 -7.24 14.50 -19.13
N ILE A 668 -7.67 15.22 -20.17
CA ILE A 668 -6.85 16.29 -20.79
C ILE A 668 -6.55 17.39 -19.75
N ALA A 669 -7.55 17.85 -19.00
CA ALA A 669 -7.37 18.84 -17.95
C ALA A 669 -6.40 18.35 -16.86
N GLN A 670 -6.53 17.10 -16.42
CA GLN A 670 -5.64 16.48 -15.44
C GLN A 670 -4.20 16.34 -15.97
N TYR A 671 -4.04 16.04 -17.27
CA TYR A 671 -2.75 15.94 -17.95
C TYR A 671 -2.06 17.29 -18.05
N THR A 672 -2.76 18.33 -18.49
CA THR A 672 -2.23 19.69 -18.54
C THR A 672 -1.99 20.27 -17.14
N TYR A 673 -2.78 19.89 -16.14
CA TYR A 673 -2.59 20.28 -14.75
C TYR A 673 -1.27 19.76 -14.18
N VAL A 674 -1.05 18.45 -14.17
CA VAL A 674 0.16 17.88 -13.54
C VAL A 674 1.42 18.28 -14.34
N ALA A 675 1.30 18.40 -15.67
CA ALA A 675 2.36 19.00 -16.49
C ALA A 675 2.72 20.43 -16.03
N ALA A 676 1.74 21.30 -15.83
CA ALA A 676 1.97 22.68 -15.37
C ALA A 676 2.54 22.74 -13.95
N GLN A 677 2.01 21.93 -13.03
CA GLN A 677 2.44 21.82 -11.63
C GLN A 677 3.92 21.46 -11.53
N GLU A 678 4.35 20.37 -12.15
CA GLU A 678 5.73 19.91 -12.05
C GLU A 678 6.69 20.81 -12.84
N CYS A 679 6.29 21.38 -13.97
CA CYS A 679 7.09 22.39 -14.66
C CYS A 679 7.36 23.61 -13.75
N ASN A 680 6.33 24.11 -13.08
CA ASN A 680 6.45 25.23 -12.15
C ASN A 680 7.30 24.88 -10.91
N SER A 681 7.14 23.66 -10.38
CA SER A 681 7.90 23.16 -9.21
C SER A 681 9.40 22.96 -9.52
N ILE A 682 9.73 22.33 -10.66
CA ILE A 682 11.11 22.06 -11.07
C ILE A 682 11.87 23.35 -11.36
N TYR A 683 11.27 24.29 -12.11
CA TYR A 683 11.92 25.54 -12.50
C TYR A 683 11.70 26.68 -11.50
N PHE A 684 11.17 26.41 -10.30
CA PHE A 684 10.90 27.42 -9.27
C PHE A 684 12.13 28.26 -8.91
N LYS A 685 13.29 27.61 -8.68
CA LYS A 685 14.54 28.32 -8.34
C LYS A 685 15.02 29.19 -9.50
N SER A 686 14.99 28.68 -10.74
CA SER A 686 15.35 29.45 -11.93
C SER A 686 14.41 30.64 -12.18
N LEU A 687 13.10 30.48 -11.96
CA LEU A 687 12.13 31.58 -12.05
C LEU A 687 12.44 32.68 -11.02
N MET A 688 12.63 32.28 -9.76
CA MET A 688 12.98 33.19 -8.66
C MET A 688 14.29 33.95 -8.93
N ILE A 689 15.32 33.27 -9.45
CA ILE A 689 16.61 33.91 -9.81
C ILE A 689 16.43 34.88 -10.98
N SER A 690 15.66 34.51 -12.01
CA SER A 690 15.41 35.38 -13.18
C SER A 690 14.72 36.71 -12.82
N ILE A 691 14.10 36.82 -11.65
CA ILE A 691 13.41 38.03 -11.19
C ILE A 691 14.36 39.08 -10.59
N LEU A 692 15.60 38.71 -10.26
CA LEU A 692 16.62 39.65 -9.75
C LEU A 692 17.32 40.41 -10.91
N PRO A 693 17.73 41.68 -10.70
CA PRO A 693 18.24 42.54 -11.78
C PRO A 693 19.64 42.14 -12.30
N ASP A 694 20.48 41.57 -11.45
CA ASP A 694 21.93 41.39 -11.73
C ASP A 694 22.33 39.94 -12.11
N HIS A 695 21.38 39.11 -12.58
CA HIS A 695 21.60 37.68 -12.85
C HIS A 695 21.39 37.31 -14.34
N ALA A 696 22.12 36.28 -14.80
CA ALA A 696 22.02 35.78 -16.17
C ALA A 696 20.63 35.17 -16.47
N ASP A 697 19.92 35.75 -17.44
CA ASP A 697 18.52 35.42 -17.76
C ASP A 697 18.39 34.24 -18.76
N THR A 698 19.51 33.73 -19.29
CA THR A 698 19.64 32.80 -20.43
C THR A 698 20.76 31.77 -20.25
N GLY A 699 20.63 30.59 -20.88
CA GLY A 699 21.70 29.58 -20.93
C GLY A 699 21.77 28.65 -19.71
N GLU A 700 22.78 27.78 -19.64
CA GLU A 700 22.88 26.76 -18.58
C GLU A 700 23.22 27.37 -17.19
N GLU A 701 23.84 28.55 -17.17
CA GLU A 701 24.07 29.34 -15.95
C GLU A 701 22.73 29.75 -15.30
N ALA A 702 21.70 30.09 -16.09
CA ALA A 702 20.36 30.43 -15.60
C ALA A 702 19.60 29.22 -15.01
N THR A 703 19.97 27.99 -15.38
CA THR A 703 19.49 26.78 -14.70
C THR A 703 20.28 26.44 -13.44
N ASN A 704 21.58 26.73 -13.40
CA ASN A 704 22.47 26.31 -12.31
C ASN A 704 22.57 27.34 -11.17
N GLY A 705 22.30 28.63 -11.43
CA GLY A 705 22.29 29.68 -10.40
C GLY A 705 23.67 30.02 -9.82
N ALA A 706 24.73 29.79 -10.60
CA ALA A 706 26.12 29.94 -10.17
C ALA A 706 26.64 31.39 -10.35
N SER A 707 26.19 32.29 -9.48
CA SER A 707 26.84 33.59 -9.28
C SER A 707 28.01 33.43 -8.29
N GLU A 708 29.19 34.01 -8.56
CA GLU A 708 30.38 33.90 -7.69
C GLU A 708 30.27 34.65 -6.34
N THR A 709 29.08 35.06 -5.93
CA THR A 709 28.84 35.89 -4.74
C THR A 709 27.79 35.31 -3.80
N ALA A 710 28.20 35.11 -2.54
CA ALA A 710 27.37 34.98 -1.33
C ALA A 710 26.11 34.09 -1.38
N ASN A 711 26.28 32.82 -0.99
CA ASN A 711 25.22 31.88 -0.55
C ASN A 711 24.02 31.69 -1.52
N PRO A 712 24.07 30.67 -2.42
CA PRO A 712 23.17 30.55 -3.58
C PRO A 712 21.70 30.21 -3.26
N ASP A 713 21.30 30.12 -2.00
CA ASP A 713 19.90 29.99 -1.58
C ASP A 713 19.28 31.30 -1.04
N LYS A 714 20.09 32.36 -0.85
CA LYS A 714 19.60 33.70 -0.49
C LYS A 714 20.34 34.82 -1.26
N PRO A 715 20.11 34.96 -2.58
CA PRO A 715 20.65 36.07 -3.36
C PRO A 715 20.19 37.44 -2.84
N HIS A 716 21.03 38.47 -3.02
CA HIS A 716 20.77 39.83 -2.57
C HIS A 716 19.56 40.45 -3.29
N GLY A 717 18.52 40.83 -2.55
CA GLY A 717 17.33 41.52 -3.05
C GLY A 717 16.00 40.91 -2.62
N ILE A 718 15.98 39.62 -2.25
CA ILE A 718 14.81 38.94 -1.69
C ILE A 718 14.85 38.87 -0.16
N ALA A 719 13.70 38.95 0.50
CA ALA A 719 13.62 39.04 1.97
C ALA A 719 13.92 37.70 2.68
N LEU A 720 13.36 36.61 2.16
CA LEU A 720 13.54 35.23 2.66
C LEU A 720 14.45 34.41 1.71
N SER A 721 14.84 33.20 2.11
CA SER A 721 15.57 32.29 1.20
C SER A 721 14.62 31.70 0.14
N ILE A 722 15.18 31.22 -0.99
CA ILE A 722 14.38 30.54 -2.02
C ILE A 722 13.69 29.27 -1.45
N PRO A 723 14.35 28.43 -0.64
CA PRO A 723 13.70 27.33 0.08
C PRO A 723 12.55 27.76 1.01
N ASP A 724 12.67 28.88 1.73
CA ASP A 724 11.58 29.40 2.58
C ASP A 724 10.36 29.80 1.74
N TYR A 725 10.56 30.45 0.59
CA TYR A 725 9.46 30.80 -0.31
C TYR A 725 8.76 29.57 -0.90
N LEU A 726 9.51 28.52 -1.23
CA LEU A 726 8.94 27.25 -1.70
C LEU A 726 8.15 26.55 -0.58
N LEU A 727 8.64 26.59 0.66
CA LEU A 727 7.92 26.09 1.84
C LEU A 727 6.62 26.87 2.10
N ILE A 728 6.63 28.19 1.95
CA ILE A 728 5.43 29.05 2.04
C ILE A 728 4.45 28.69 0.91
N ALA A 729 4.92 28.50 -0.32
CA ALA A 729 4.10 28.12 -1.46
C ALA A 729 3.41 26.76 -1.27
N HIS A 730 4.14 25.72 -0.83
CA HIS A 730 3.55 24.42 -0.49
C HIS A 730 2.60 24.49 0.72
N THR A 731 2.85 25.39 1.68
CA THR A 731 1.92 25.63 2.79
C THR A 731 0.62 26.28 2.30
N ALA A 732 0.70 27.26 1.40
CA ALA A 732 -0.47 27.88 0.77
C ALA A 732 -1.26 26.87 -0.08
N PHE A 733 -0.57 26.02 -0.85
CA PHE A 733 -1.16 24.89 -1.59
C PHE A 733 -1.92 23.94 -0.65
N ALA A 734 -1.36 23.56 0.51
CA ALA A 734 -2.04 22.71 1.48
C ALA A 734 -3.27 23.41 2.10
N VAL A 735 -3.14 24.68 2.53
CA VAL A 735 -4.24 25.47 3.13
C VAL A 735 -5.41 25.64 2.16
N SER A 736 -5.13 25.89 0.87
CA SER A 736 -6.16 26.04 -0.16
C SER A 736 -7.09 24.83 -0.27
N ARG A 737 -6.57 23.61 -0.11
CA ARG A 737 -7.34 22.36 -0.17
C ARG A 737 -8.35 22.28 0.97
N PHE A 738 -7.97 22.70 2.18
CA PHE A 738 -8.89 22.81 3.32
C PHE A 738 -9.94 23.90 3.13
N MET A 739 -9.55 25.07 2.62
CA MET A 739 -10.50 26.15 2.31
C MET A 739 -11.52 25.72 1.27
N ALA A 740 -11.07 25.08 0.17
CA ALA A 740 -11.94 24.52 -0.86
C ALA A 740 -12.85 23.42 -0.31
N ALA A 741 -12.36 22.51 0.55
CA ALA A 741 -13.19 21.50 1.22
C ALA A 741 -14.33 22.14 2.04
N GLY A 742 -14.04 23.27 2.71
CA GLY A 742 -15.00 24.09 3.43
C GLY A 742 -16.04 24.74 2.51
N PHE A 743 -15.61 25.35 1.40
CA PHE A 743 -16.51 25.91 0.40
C PHE A 743 -17.44 24.85 -0.21
N THR A 744 -16.92 23.70 -0.64
CA THR A 744 -17.77 22.61 -1.18
C THR A 744 -18.67 21.99 -0.10
N TYR A 745 -18.26 21.98 1.17
CA TYR A 745 -19.13 21.54 2.26
C TYR A 745 -20.30 22.50 2.46
N LEU A 746 -20.04 23.80 2.47
CA LEU A 746 -21.06 24.85 2.64
C LEU A 746 -22.02 24.93 1.43
N SER A 747 -21.55 24.65 0.21
CA SER A 747 -22.38 24.67 -1.01
C SER A 747 -23.48 23.61 -1.02
N VAL A 748 -23.35 22.52 -0.25
CA VAL A 748 -24.40 21.50 -0.07
C VAL A 748 -25.58 22.05 0.75
N PHE A 749 -25.34 23.00 1.66
CA PHE A 749 -26.40 23.59 2.50
C PHE A 749 -26.97 24.88 1.92
N HIS A 750 -26.15 25.67 1.22
CA HIS A 750 -26.54 26.98 0.69
C HIS A 750 -26.54 26.99 -0.83
N ALA A 751 -27.72 26.84 -1.44
CA ALA A 751 -27.92 26.85 -2.90
C ALA A 751 -27.54 28.18 -3.60
N ARG A 752 -27.14 29.22 -2.85
CA ARG A 752 -26.59 30.49 -3.37
C ARG A 752 -25.06 30.51 -3.49
N LEU A 753 -24.36 29.53 -2.92
CA LEU A 753 -22.89 29.42 -3.03
C LEU A 753 -22.48 28.77 -4.36
N PRO A 754 -21.27 29.07 -4.89
CA PRO A 754 -20.77 28.45 -6.10
C PRO A 754 -20.68 26.92 -5.97
N GLN A 755 -21.13 26.21 -7.00
CA GLN A 755 -21.01 24.76 -7.07
C GLN A 755 -19.55 24.35 -7.34
N PRO A 756 -19.13 23.09 -7.03
CA PRO A 756 -17.73 22.69 -7.14
C PRO A 756 -17.08 22.91 -8.51
N ARG A 757 -17.84 22.79 -9.61
CA ARG A 757 -17.35 23.13 -10.96
C ARG A 757 -17.05 24.62 -11.14
N THR A 758 -17.82 25.52 -10.53
CA THR A 758 -17.59 26.97 -10.58
C THR A 758 -16.39 27.37 -9.70
N VAL A 759 -16.16 26.67 -8.58
CA VAL A 759 -14.92 26.77 -7.80
C VAL A 759 -13.72 26.34 -8.65
N LEU A 760 -13.81 25.20 -9.35
CA LEU A 760 -12.79 24.72 -10.28
C LEU A 760 -12.48 25.74 -11.40
N THR A 761 -13.50 26.31 -12.04
CA THR A 761 -13.33 27.39 -13.04
C THR A 761 -12.59 28.59 -12.45
N THR A 762 -12.94 29.00 -11.24
CA THR A 762 -12.33 30.15 -10.55
C THR A 762 -10.86 29.89 -10.23
N CYS A 763 -10.53 28.70 -9.70
CA CYS A 763 -9.16 28.28 -9.44
C CYS A 763 -8.30 28.30 -10.72
N ILE A 764 -8.75 27.66 -11.80
CA ILE A 764 -8.02 27.61 -13.08
C ILE A 764 -7.81 29.02 -13.66
N ALA A 765 -8.83 29.87 -13.65
CA ALA A 765 -8.72 31.25 -14.14
C ALA A 765 -7.70 32.08 -13.34
N MET A 766 -7.66 31.90 -12.01
CA MET A 766 -6.68 32.56 -11.14
C MET A 766 -5.27 32.00 -11.33
N CYS A 767 -5.08 30.68 -11.47
CA CYS A 767 -3.78 30.09 -11.80
C CYS A 767 -3.23 30.63 -13.12
N PHE A 768 -4.05 30.74 -14.16
CA PHE A 768 -3.64 31.35 -15.43
C PHE A 768 -3.17 32.81 -15.25
N LEU A 769 -3.93 33.63 -14.52
CA LEU A 769 -3.56 35.02 -14.23
C LEU A 769 -2.25 35.12 -13.44
N PHE A 770 -2.08 34.30 -12.39
CA PHE A 770 -0.91 34.32 -11.53
C PHE A 770 0.34 33.68 -12.16
N ALA A 771 0.19 32.81 -13.17
CA ALA A 771 1.29 32.36 -14.03
C ALA A 771 1.70 33.42 -15.07
N LEU A 772 0.76 34.22 -15.57
CA LEU A 772 1.01 35.27 -16.56
C LEU A 772 1.76 36.47 -15.97
N LEU A 773 1.44 36.87 -14.73
CA LEU A 773 2.00 38.07 -14.10
C LEU A 773 3.55 38.08 -13.98
N PRO A 774 4.24 37.01 -13.50
CA PRO A 774 5.70 36.97 -13.43
C PRO A 774 6.42 36.98 -14.80
N VAL A 775 5.73 36.59 -15.87
CA VAL A 775 6.29 36.58 -17.24
C VAL A 775 6.14 37.94 -17.91
N VAL A 776 5.04 38.66 -17.66
CA VAL A 776 4.71 39.92 -18.35
C VAL A 776 5.18 41.17 -17.59
N VAL A 777 5.18 41.15 -16.25
CA VAL A 777 5.39 42.36 -15.42
C VAL A 777 6.80 42.37 -14.84
N ARG A 778 7.49 43.52 -14.93
CA ARG A 778 8.77 43.78 -14.23
C ARG A 778 8.59 44.96 -13.24
N PRO A 779 8.24 44.71 -11.97
CA PRO A 779 8.16 45.76 -10.95
C PRO A 779 9.55 46.13 -10.43
N PRO A 780 9.77 47.35 -9.90
CA PRO A 780 11.06 47.76 -9.35
C PRO A 780 11.51 46.96 -8.11
N ASN A 781 10.57 46.36 -7.38
CA ASN A 781 10.84 45.55 -6.19
C ASN A 781 10.62 44.05 -6.51
N PRO A 782 11.67 43.20 -6.54
CA PRO A 782 11.53 41.78 -6.92
C PRO A 782 10.60 41.00 -5.98
N ASN A 783 10.55 41.38 -4.69
CA ASN A 783 9.65 40.82 -3.69
C ASN A 783 8.15 40.90 -4.08
N LEU A 784 7.75 41.83 -4.98
CA LEU A 784 6.36 41.94 -5.45
C LEU A 784 5.96 40.82 -6.42
N LEU A 785 6.88 40.23 -7.18
CA LEU A 785 6.56 39.08 -8.06
C LEU A 785 6.51 37.75 -7.31
N VAL A 786 7.04 37.67 -6.09
CA VAL A 786 6.92 36.46 -5.26
C VAL A 786 5.47 36.25 -4.79
N ILE A 787 4.69 37.33 -4.66
CA ILE A 787 3.27 37.29 -4.29
C ILE A 787 2.42 36.51 -5.32
N PRO A 788 2.39 36.85 -6.64
CA PRO A 788 1.67 36.05 -7.63
C PRO A 788 2.20 34.61 -7.74
N ILE A 789 3.51 34.37 -7.57
CA ILE A 789 4.07 33.01 -7.55
C ILE A 789 3.48 32.17 -6.39
N VAL A 790 3.40 32.71 -5.17
CA VAL A 790 2.76 32.02 -4.03
C VAL A 790 1.25 31.86 -4.23
N LEU A 791 0.59 32.85 -4.84
CA LEU A 791 -0.84 32.77 -5.16
C LEU A 791 -1.16 31.73 -6.25
N PHE A 792 -0.25 31.48 -7.20
CA PHE A 792 -0.39 30.38 -8.16
C PHE A 792 -0.58 29.04 -7.43
N PHE A 793 0.35 28.69 -6.53
CA PHE A 793 0.27 27.46 -5.72
C PHE A 793 -1.00 27.42 -4.84
N PHE A 794 -1.44 28.58 -4.31
CA PHE A 794 -2.70 28.66 -3.56
C PHE A 794 -3.92 28.32 -4.42
N PHE A 795 -4.06 28.86 -5.62
CA PHE A 795 -5.20 28.53 -6.49
C PHE A 795 -5.06 27.16 -7.16
N GLU A 796 -3.85 26.62 -7.24
CA GLU A 796 -3.53 25.33 -7.87
C GLU A 796 -3.93 24.13 -7.00
N GLY A 797 -3.76 24.23 -5.68
CA GLY A 797 -3.96 23.14 -4.73
C GLY A 797 -5.30 22.38 -4.83
N PRO A 798 -6.46 23.05 -5.04
CA PRO A 798 -7.76 22.37 -5.16
C PRO A 798 -8.04 21.72 -6.51
N ILE A 799 -7.27 22.02 -7.56
CA ILE A 799 -7.64 21.69 -8.94
C ILE A 799 -7.61 20.17 -9.21
N TYR A 800 -6.54 19.45 -8.86
CA TYR A 800 -6.49 17.98 -8.96
C TYR A 800 -7.73 17.31 -8.35
N PRO A 801 -8.03 17.46 -7.03
CA PRO A 801 -9.15 16.75 -6.41
C PRO A 801 -10.51 17.17 -6.97
N LEU A 802 -10.67 18.41 -7.43
CA LEU A 802 -11.89 18.86 -8.10
C LEU A 802 -12.06 18.25 -9.50
N ILE A 803 -11.02 18.21 -10.35
CA ILE A 803 -11.08 17.54 -11.66
C ILE A 803 -11.43 16.06 -11.47
N PHE A 804 -10.76 15.38 -10.52
CA PHE A 804 -10.98 13.97 -10.24
C PHE A 804 -12.39 13.67 -9.75
N ALA A 805 -12.89 14.43 -8.77
CA ALA A 805 -14.25 14.26 -8.24
C ALA A 805 -15.31 14.52 -9.31
N VAL A 806 -15.19 15.63 -10.04
CA VAL A 806 -16.15 16.03 -11.07
C VAL A 806 -16.14 15.06 -12.27
N GLY A 807 -14.98 14.57 -12.70
CA GLY A 807 -14.85 13.62 -13.81
C GLY A 807 -15.44 12.22 -13.54
N LEU A 808 -15.48 11.79 -12.27
CA LEU A 808 -16.10 10.52 -11.87
C LEU A 808 -17.64 10.57 -11.82
N ARG A 809 -18.26 11.75 -11.75
CA ARG A 809 -19.72 11.87 -11.59
C ARG A 809 -20.47 11.32 -12.80
N GLY A 810 -21.53 10.56 -12.51
CA GLY A 810 -22.44 10.00 -13.49
C GLY A 810 -21.88 8.94 -14.45
N GLN A 811 -20.67 8.41 -14.22
CA GLN A 811 -20.01 7.45 -15.12
C GLN A 811 -20.57 6.02 -15.06
N GLY A 812 -21.31 5.67 -14.01
CA GLY A 812 -21.97 4.37 -13.87
C GLY A 812 -21.00 3.20 -13.86
N ARG A 813 -21.25 2.17 -14.68
CA ARG A 813 -20.37 1.01 -14.85
C ARG A 813 -18.95 1.39 -15.31
N ARG A 814 -18.72 2.62 -15.76
CA ARG A 814 -17.40 3.11 -16.19
C ARG A 814 -16.58 3.78 -15.08
N THR A 815 -17.13 4.09 -13.90
CA THR A 815 -16.45 4.90 -12.87
C THR A 815 -15.04 4.41 -12.51
N LYS A 816 -14.83 3.11 -12.31
CA LYS A 816 -13.49 2.55 -11.99
C LYS A 816 -12.47 2.71 -13.13
N ARG A 817 -12.92 2.72 -14.38
CA ARG A 817 -12.09 3.01 -15.57
C ARG A 817 -11.91 4.51 -15.79
N ALA A 818 -12.90 5.33 -15.47
CA ALA A 818 -12.76 6.78 -15.47
C ALA A 818 -11.70 7.21 -14.44
N ALA A 819 -11.66 6.59 -13.26
CA ALA A 819 -10.60 6.80 -12.26
C ALA A 819 -9.22 6.47 -12.85
N ALA A 820 -9.07 5.29 -13.48
CA ALA A 820 -7.82 4.88 -14.12
C ALA A 820 -7.35 5.86 -15.21
N PHE A 821 -8.25 6.30 -16.10
CA PHE A 821 -7.91 7.29 -17.14
C PHE A 821 -7.60 8.67 -16.57
N ILE A 822 -8.27 9.13 -15.51
CA ILE A 822 -7.97 10.42 -14.90
C ILE A 822 -6.62 10.36 -14.17
N THR A 823 -6.31 9.31 -13.39
CA THR A 823 -4.97 9.15 -12.80
C THR A 823 -3.87 9.01 -13.85
N MET A 824 -4.16 8.39 -15.01
CA MET A 824 -3.23 8.38 -16.16
C MET A 824 -2.87 9.79 -16.65
N GLY A 825 -3.72 10.79 -16.40
CA GLY A 825 -3.40 12.21 -16.59
C GLY A 825 -2.16 12.66 -15.79
N GLY A 826 -1.84 12.01 -14.67
CA GLY A 826 -0.59 12.26 -13.93
C GLY A 826 0.70 12.08 -14.75
N SER A 827 0.64 11.47 -15.94
CA SER A 827 1.77 11.37 -16.87
C SER A 827 2.17 12.69 -17.57
N GLY A 828 1.45 13.81 -17.36
CA GLY A 828 1.76 15.14 -17.92
C GLY A 828 3.24 15.57 -17.89
N PRO A 829 3.97 15.41 -16.76
CA PRO A 829 5.39 15.80 -16.64
C PRO A 829 6.38 15.02 -17.50
N ALA A 830 5.94 14.01 -18.26
CA ALA A 830 6.82 13.19 -19.11
C ALA A 830 7.52 13.95 -20.25
N PHE A 831 7.05 15.16 -20.59
CA PHE A 831 7.46 15.86 -21.80
C PHE A 831 7.70 17.37 -21.59
N PHE A 832 6.76 18.09 -20.97
CA PHE A 832 6.84 19.55 -20.87
C PHE A 832 8.05 20.10 -20.11
N PRO A 833 8.59 19.45 -19.06
CA PRO A 833 9.86 19.86 -18.46
C PRO A 833 11.03 19.82 -19.44
N PHE A 834 11.09 18.83 -20.34
CA PHE A 834 12.09 18.79 -21.41
C PHE A 834 11.88 19.88 -22.49
N VAL A 835 10.64 20.29 -22.74
CA VAL A 835 10.34 21.45 -23.62
C VAL A 835 10.91 22.74 -23.01
N MET A 836 10.69 22.96 -21.71
CA MET A 836 11.26 24.12 -21.00
C MET A 836 12.80 24.06 -20.95
N TYR A 837 13.39 22.89 -20.70
CA TYR A 837 14.85 22.68 -20.79
C TYR A 837 15.40 23.05 -22.17
N GLY A 838 14.76 22.58 -23.24
CA GLY A 838 15.16 22.87 -24.61
C GLY A 838 15.12 24.36 -24.94
N ILE A 839 14.07 25.07 -24.51
CA ILE A 839 13.95 26.52 -24.69
C ILE A 839 15.13 27.26 -24.02
N ILE A 840 15.45 26.92 -22.77
CA ILE A 840 16.54 27.60 -22.03
C ILE A 840 17.92 27.25 -22.61
N LYS A 841 18.15 25.97 -22.94
CA LYS A 841 19.43 25.48 -23.50
C LYS A 841 19.73 26.09 -24.89
N HIS A 842 18.71 26.37 -25.69
CA HIS A 842 18.86 27.05 -26.98
C HIS A 842 18.84 28.58 -26.89
N GLY A 843 19.12 29.16 -25.72
CA GLY A 843 19.29 30.60 -25.53
C GLY A 843 18.01 31.40 -25.27
N GLY A 844 16.87 30.73 -25.11
CA GLY A 844 15.65 31.36 -24.59
C GLY A 844 15.79 31.75 -23.12
N THR A 845 15.07 32.79 -22.69
CA THR A 845 15.05 33.15 -21.26
C THR A 845 14.18 32.19 -20.46
N VAL A 846 14.45 32.06 -19.15
CA VAL A 846 13.59 31.29 -18.23
C VAL A 846 12.14 31.78 -18.31
N LYS A 847 11.94 33.10 -18.39
CA LYS A 847 10.63 33.75 -18.54
C LYS A 847 9.88 33.32 -19.81
N ILE A 848 10.60 33.14 -20.93
CA ILE A 848 10.01 32.61 -22.17
C ILE A 848 9.65 31.12 -22.01
N ALA A 849 10.47 30.31 -21.33
CA ALA A 849 10.13 28.92 -21.06
C ALA A 849 8.84 28.76 -20.23
N PHE A 850 8.58 29.68 -19.28
CA PHE A 850 7.33 29.70 -18.51
C PHE A 850 6.06 29.98 -19.34
N SER A 851 6.17 30.43 -20.60
CA SER A 851 5.02 30.48 -21.51
C SER A 851 4.39 29.10 -21.77
N VAL A 852 5.16 28.01 -21.62
CA VAL A 852 4.65 26.62 -21.67
C VAL A 852 3.63 26.37 -20.55
N VAL A 853 3.90 26.85 -19.33
CA VAL A 853 2.98 26.73 -18.18
C VAL A 853 1.68 27.50 -18.47
N ILE A 854 1.78 28.70 -19.03
CA ILE A 854 0.62 29.53 -19.40
C ILE A 854 -0.21 28.85 -20.49
N ALA A 855 0.42 28.24 -21.50
CA ALA A 855 -0.26 27.49 -22.55
C ALA A 855 -0.98 26.23 -22.01
N LEU A 856 -0.36 25.49 -21.09
CA LEU A 856 -0.97 24.34 -20.41
C LEU A 856 -2.21 24.77 -19.59
N GLN A 857 -2.12 25.87 -18.85
CA GLN A 857 -3.24 26.45 -18.10
C GLN A 857 -4.39 26.89 -19.03
N ALA A 858 -4.08 27.44 -20.21
CA ALA A 858 -5.09 27.80 -21.21
C ALA A 858 -5.81 26.56 -21.80
N VAL A 859 -5.09 25.47 -22.12
CA VAL A 859 -5.70 24.22 -22.59
C VAL A 859 -6.57 23.58 -21.50
N MET A 860 -6.16 23.66 -20.23
CA MET A 860 -6.94 23.16 -19.10
C MET A 860 -8.33 23.83 -18.99
N MET A 861 -8.50 25.08 -19.44
CA MET A 861 -9.79 25.78 -19.40
C MET A 861 -10.88 25.11 -20.25
N ALA A 862 -10.53 24.27 -21.23
CA ALA A 862 -11.52 23.59 -22.08
C ALA A 862 -12.55 22.76 -21.27
N TYR A 863 -12.13 22.16 -20.15
CA TYR A 863 -13.00 21.35 -19.30
C TYR A 863 -14.02 22.16 -18.47
N PRO A 864 -13.64 23.16 -17.65
CA PRO A 864 -14.61 24.01 -16.95
C PRO A 864 -15.53 24.78 -17.90
N ILE A 865 -15.03 25.22 -19.07
CA ILE A 865 -15.85 25.84 -20.13
C ILE A 865 -16.94 24.85 -20.58
N PHE A 866 -16.58 23.62 -20.95
CA PHE A 866 -17.55 22.58 -21.30
C PHE A 866 -18.59 22.35 -20.19
N LEU A 867 -18.17 22.29 -18.92
CA LEU A 867 -19.06 22.01 -17.78
C LEU A 867 -20.08 23.14 -17.48
N GLU A 868 -19.74 24.40 -17.75
CA GLU A 868 -20.63 25.53 -17.46
C GLU A 868 -21.58 25.85 -18.64
N PHE A 869 -21.10 25.71 -19.89
CA PHE A 869 -21.90 25.94 -21.10
C PHE A 869 -22.78 24.75 -21.52
N ALA A 870 -22.32 23.49 -21.37
CA ALA A 870 -23.13 22.34 -21.76
C ALA A 870 -24.16 21.99 -20.68
N SER A 871 -25.40 22.40 -20.88
CA SER A 871 -26.49 22.28 -19.89
C SER A 871 -26.81 20.85 -19.44
N ASP A 872 -26.44 19.83 -20.21
CA ASP A 872 -26.52 18.42 -19.80
C ASP A 872 -25.31 17.96 -18.98
N ALA A 873 -24.09 18.44 -19.29
CA ALA A 873 -22.90 18.18 -18.48
C ALA A 873 -23.06 18.82 -17.09
N LYS A 874 -23.63 20.04 -17.05
CA LYS A 874 -24.04 20.75 -15.83
C LYS A 874 -24.88 19.86 -14.90
N LYS A 875 -25.90 19.18 -15.43
CA LYS A 875 -26.80 18.26 -14.70
C LYS A 875 -26.18 16.89 -14.38
N LEU A 876 -25.24 16.41 -15.19
CA LEU A 876 -24.48 15.19 -14.93
C LEU A 876 -23.54 15.35 -13.72
N VAL A 877 -23.06 16.57 -13.50
CA VAL A 877 -22.05 16.92 -12.49
C VAL A 877 -22.63 17.57 -11.22
N ASP A 878 -23.70 18.37 -11.28
CA ASP A 878 -24.19 19.05 -10.06
C ASP A 878 -24.68 18.07 -8.97
N PRO A 879 -24.47 18.37 -7.67
CA PRO A 879 -25.02 17.58 -6.57
C PRO A 879 -26.55 17.59 -6.61
N CYS A 880 -27.16 16.42 -6.82
CA CYS A 880 -28.61 16.25 -6.86
C CYS A 880 -29.10 15.43 -5.65
N PRO A 881 -29.71 16.06 -4.62
CA PRO A 881 -30.14 15.37 -3.39
C PRO A 881 -31.09 14.18 -3.64
N ALA A 882 -31.90 14.24 -4.70
CA ALA A 882 -32.86 13.19 -5.05
C ALA A 882 -32.24 11.81 -5.30
N VAL A 883 -30.95 11.74 -5.68
CA VAL A 883 -30.23 10.46 -5.86
C VAL A 883 -30.12 9.69 -4.55
N ARG A 884 -29.98 10.39 -3.42
CA ARG A 884 -29.92 9.78 -2.08
C ARG A 884 -31.27 9.23 -1.63
N ASP A 885 -32.36 9.94 -1.91
CA ASP A 885 -33.72 9.51 -1.55
C ASP A 885 -34.19 8.32 -2.40
N ALA A 886 -33.64 8.15 -3.61
CA ALA A 886 -33.82 6.95 -4.42
C ALA A 886 -33.04 5.74 -3.85
N LEU A 887 -31.76 5.93 -3.54
CA LEU A 887 -30.86 4.86 -3.03
C LEU A 887 -31.16 4.40 -1.60
N SER A 888 -32.03 5.09 -0.86
CA SER A 888 -32.39 4.78 0.53
C SER A 888 -33.76 4.13 0.71
N ARG A 889 -34.54 3.97 -0.37
CA ARG A 889 -35.70 3.07 -0.35
C ARG A 889 -35.24 1.61 -0.36
N PRO A 890 -35.89 0.70 0.39
CA PRO A 890 -35.72 -0.74 0.20
C PRO A 890 -36.30 -1.14 -1.17
N ASP A 891 -36.03 -2.38 -1.59
CA ASP A 891 -36.46 -2.93 -2.88
C ASP A 891 -37.98 -3.25 -2.93
N GLU A 892 -38.83 -2.25 -2.72
CA GLU A 892 -40.19 -2.25 -3.26
C GLU A 892 -40.13 -2.14 -4.80
N GLU A 893 -41.11 -2.74 -5.47
CA GLU A 893 -41.10 -2.89 -6.92
C GLU A 893 -40.92 -1.56 -7.64
N ALA A 894 -40.07 -1.53 -8.68
CA ALA A 894 -39.80 -0.32 -9.44
C ALA A 894 -41.12 0.26 -9.98
N PRO A 895 -41.48 1.51 -9.61
CA PRO A 895 -42.83 2.03 -9.83
C PRO A 895 -43.18 1.93 -11.30
N SER A 896 -44.35 1.38 -11.56
CA SER A 896 -44.76 0.94 -12.88
C SER A 896 -44.73 2.10 -13.89
N PRO A 897 -44.56 1.82 -15.20
CA PRO A 897 -44.54 2.87 -16.21
C PRO A 897 -45.80 3.76 -16.20
N TRP A 898 -46.95 3.23 -15.76
CA TRP A 898 -48.18 4.01 -15.64
C TRP A 898 -48.17 4.95 -14.41
N GLU A 899 -47.62 4.52 -13.27
CA GLU A 899 -47.45 5.38 -12.08
C GLU A 899 -46.49 6.54 -12.36
N THR A 900 -45.37 6.27 -13.07
CA THR A 900 -44.43 7.33 -13.43
C THR A 900 -45.11 8.39 -14.30
N ILE A 901 -45.92 7.96 -15.28
CA ILE A 901 -46.69 8.83 -16.17
C ILE A 901 -47.78 9.62 -15.40
N ILE A 902 -48.41 9.03 -14.39
CA ILE A 902 -49.40 9.75 -13.55
C ILE A 902 -48.72 10.83 -12.72
N VAL A 903 -47.59 10.54 -12.08
CA VAL A 903 -46.82 11.54 -11.29
C VAL A 903 -46.33 12.67 -12.21
N GLU A 904 -45.79 12.33 -13.38
CA GLU A 904 -45.38 13.30 -14.42
C GLU A 904 -46.55 14.19 -14.87
N ARG A 905 -47.75 13.61 -15.07
CA ARG A 905 -48.98 14.32 -15.46
C ARG A 905 -49.51 15.23 -14.34
N MET A 906 -49.52 14.78 -13.09
CA MET A 906 -49.89 15.62 -11.93
C MET A 906 -48.92 16.79 -11.76
N ARG A 907 -47.61 16.56 -11.91
CA ARG A 907 -46.57 17.61 -11.79
C ARG A 907 -46.68 18.69 -12.87
N ARG A 908 -47.14 18.32 -14.07
CA ARG A 908 -47.50 19.30 -15.12
C ARG A 908 -48.77 20.07 -14.76
N GLN A 909 -49.78 19.43 -14.18
CA GLN A 909 -51.02 20.12 -13.76
C GLN A 909 -50.79 21.11 -12.62
N THR A 910 -49.96 20.82 -11.62
CA THR A 910 -49.60 21.80 -10.58
C THR A 910 -48.81 22.97 -11.16
N SER A 911 -47.81 22.73 -12.00
CA SER A 911 -47.04 23.82 -12.64
C SER A 911 -47.91 24.72 -13.54
N MET A 912 -48.96 24.18 -14.18
CA MET A 912 -49.94 24.99 -14.91
C MET A 912 -50.83 25.82 -13.98
N LYS A 913 -51.25 25.29 -12.82
CA LYS A 913 -52.01 26.06 -11.81
C LYS A 913 -51.17 27.20 -11.25
N GLU A 914 -49.91 26.96 -10.87
CA GLU A 914 -48.99 28.00 -10.36
C GLU A 914 -48.78 29.13 -11.38
N LYS A 915 -48.55 28.79 -12.66
CA LYS A 915 -48.43 29.80 -13.73
C LYS A 915 -49.72 30.58 -13.95
N SER A 916 -50.88 29.92 -13.87
CA SER A 916 -52.18 30.60 -13.97
C SER A 916 -52.42 31.56 -12.81
N GLN A 917 -52.08 31.17 -11.58
CA GLN A 917 -52.22 32.03 -10.40
C GLN A 917 -51.23 33.20 -10.42
N GLY A 918 -49.97 32.97 -10.82
CA GLY A 918 -48.97 34.03 -10.98
C GLY A 918 -49.36 35.07 -12.05
N PHE A 919 -49.97 34.64 -13.15
CA PHE A 919 -50.49 35.54 -14.18
C PHE A 919 -51.66 36.39 -13.66
N LEU A 920 -52.64 35.77 -12.98
CA LEU A 920 -53.79 36.47 -12.39
C LEU A 920 -53.37 37.48 -11.31
N ASP A 921 -52.42 37.13 -10.44
CA ASP A 921 -51.89 38.03 -9.40
C ASP A 921 -51.07 39.18 -10.00
N MET A 922 -50.37 38.97 -11.12
CA MET A 922 -49.69 40.03 -11.87
C MET A 922 -50.69 41.03 -12.50
N VAL A 923 -51.80 40.53 -13.07
CA VAL A 923 -52.89 41.39 -13.61
C VAL A 923 -53.62 42.15 -12.49
N SER A 924 -53.84 41.51 -11.34
CA SER A 924 -54.40 42.12 -10.12
C SER A 924 -53.51 43.27 -9.60
N LYS A 925 -52.18 43.11 -9.63
CA LYS A 925 -51.23 44.14 -9.22
C LYS A 925 -51.12 45.28 -10.24
N GLY A 926 -51.21 44.98 -11.54
CA GLY A 926 -51.22 46.01 -12.60
C GLY A 926 -52.40 46.98 -12.49
N THR A 927 -53.61 46.48 -12.22
CA THR A 927 -54.82 47.33 -12.15
C THR A 927 -54.88 48.22 -10.90
N ARG A 928 -54.24 47.84 -9.80
CA ARG A 928 -54.20 48.64 -8.55
C ARG A 928 -53.19 49.80 -8.57
N GLY A 929 -52.26 49.85 -9.54
CA GLY A 929 -51.16 50.83 -9.56
C GLY A 929 -51.54 52.26 -9.98
N ILE A 930 -52.74 52.47 -10.56
CA ILE A 930 -53.08 53.72 -11.27
C ILE A 930 -54.01 54.65 -10.46
N GLY A 931 -54.70 54.14 -9.43
CA GLY A 931 -55.80 54.86 -8.78
C GLY A 931 -55.47 55.75 -7.55
N ALA A 932 -54.23 55.75 -7.05
CA ALA A 932 -53.93 56.28 -5.71
C ALA A 932 -52.81 57.35 -5.69
N LYS A 933 -53.10 58.54 -6.25
CA LYS A 933 -52.19 59.70 -6.20
C LYS A 933 -52.88 61.03 -5.84
N PHE A 934 -53.89 61.00 -4.96
CA PHE A 934 -54.51 62.18 -4.35
C PHE A 934 -54.90 61.91 -2.90
N LEU A 935 -54.61 62.87 -2.00
CA LEU A 935 -54.90 62.90 -0.55
C LEU A 935 -54.19 61.79 0.28
N GLY A 936 -53.88 61.96 1.58
CA GLY A 936 -53.98 63.17 2.40
C GLY A 936 -53.98 62.93 3.92
N SER A 937 -52.79 62.77 4.53
CA SER A 937 -52.47 62.96 5.98
C SER A 937 -53.48 62.55 7.09
N ARG A 938 -53.13 61.57 7.96
CA ARG A 938 -53.17 61.72 9.44
C ARG A 938 -52.54 60.58 10.28
N ARG A 939 -52.42 60.88 11.59
CA ARG A 939 -51.61 60.31 12.69
C ARG A 939 -51.93 58.87 13.20
N ARG A 940 -50.91 58.28 13.83
CA ARG A 940 -50.87 57.41 15.06
C ARG A 940 -52.21 56.91 15.68
N SER A 941 -52.26 55.62 16.09
CA SER A 941 -52.20 55.22 17.53
C SER A 941 -52.21 53.69 17.82
N SER A 942 -51.32 53.28 18.75
CA SER A 942 -51.48 52.27 19.83
C SER A 942 -51.84 50.77 19.62
N GLN A 943 -51.14 49.96 20.43
CA GLN A 943 -51.35 48.57 20.93
C GLN A 943 -52.67 48.41 21.75
N PRO A 944 -53.11 47.20 22.24
CA PRO A 944 -52.29 46.15 22.88
C PRO A 944 -52.65 44.66 22.60
N SER A 945 -51.98 43.78 23.34
CA SER A 945 -52.03 42.31 23.33
C SER A 945 -52.98 41.69 24.37
N VAL A 946 -53.44 40.46 24.12
CA VAL A 946 -53.99 39.52 25.12
C VAL A 946 -53.43 38.11 24.86
N GLN A 947 -53.33 37.28 25.90
CA GLN A 947 -52.70 35.95 25.93
C GLN A 947 -53.45 35.09 26.96
N HIS A 948 -53.85 33.84 26.63
CA HIS A 948 -53.92 32.71 27.56
C HIS A 948 -54.31 31.38 26.87
N ASN A 949 -53.95 30.25 27.50
CA ASN A 949 -54.44 28.89 27.18
C ASN A 949 -55.76 28.60 27.92
N GLU A 950 -56.50 27.58 27.48
CA GLU A 950 -56.89 26.46 28.37
C GLU A 950 -57.31 25.21 27.56
N ASP A 951 -57.47 24.08 28.26
CA ASP A 951 -57.57 22.72 27.69
C ASP A 951 -59.00 22.14 27.63
N ASN A 952 -59.10 21.04 26.87
CA ASN A 952 -59.78 19.78 27.25
C ASN A 952 -61.15 19.39 26.64
N ASN A 953 -61.21 18.09 26.27
CA ASN A 953 -62.36 17.18 26.07
C ASN A 953 -63.59 17.56 25.21
N GLY A 954 -63.85 16.73 24.19
CA GLY A 954 -65.13 16.64 23.48
C GLY A 954 -65.22 15.41 22.57
N VAL A 955 -66.04 14.42 22.93
CA VAL A 955 -66.27 13.16 22.18
C VAL A 955 -67.44 13.33 21.21
N ILE A 956 -67.38 12.73 20.01
CA ILE A 956 -68.50 12.06 19.28
C ILE A 956 -68.00 11.44 17.96
N SER A 957 -68.70 10.42 17.44
CA SER A 957 -68.27 9.61 16.30
C SER A 957 -69.39 9.24 15.33
N ARG A 958 -69.16 9.43 14.01
CA ARG A 958 -69.98 8.92 12.86
C ARG A 958 -71.43 9.45 12.79
N PRO A 959 -72.22 9.19 11.72
CA PRO A 959 -71.98 8.48 10.45
C PRO A 959 -71.96 9.43 9.23
N ASN A 960 -71.95 9.01 7.95
CA ASN A 960 -71.89 7.68 7.31
C ASN A 960 -70.63 7.55 6.45
#